data_AF-A0A2V9N4K7-F1
#
_entry.id   AF-A0A2V9N4K7-F1
#
_cell.length_a   1.000
_cell.length_b   1.000
_cell.length_c   1.000
_cell.angle_alpha   90.00
_cell.angle_beta   90.00
_cell.angle_gamma   90.00
#
_symmetry.space_group_name_H-M   'P 1'
#
loop_
_entity.id
_entity.type
_entity.pdbx_description
1 polymer ?
#
loop_
_entity_poly.entity_id
_entity_poly.type
_entity_poly.pdbx_seq_one_letter_code
_entity_poly.pdbx_strand_id
1 'polypeptide(L)'
;LFDVQPLPYQFPLMVTQAIPFFSYTVDKSPGNGSFYNFGGQNVIFPANRLRVSFIPHPKRTYVGQWNLNIQQQITPSIAGMVAYVGSRGVHQPFRIDDGNMVVPSLTSAGYVFPFNSDGSPFDPINPHFGSVRTMLYEGQSYYHALETQLAKRMSHGFQVQGTFTWSKSIDTSSASVAGDSFGNSLSSLPWYDLKADRGPSDFNVGRTLVVNGVWDVPTPKSMSAPGQWALGGWELGIIFTASDGVPFTPTWGTGSDPSNSNSGDDWAFPSRLTGSGCRSLTDPGNRTNYVKTQCFQVPTAPSLAFWNANCNPAPPSLVDSSGNQIVINNPQNPGLDGAGWLPALPCFNLRGNSGRNVVVGPGVASLDFSVFKNNYIPSISEKFNIQFRAEMFNIINHPNFAPPTTPDNTDIFDGTGAPTGVAGLLSKTTTTGIMPSRPTILIKDTSVPGSPSSVDSEVANRARRRIGRRLLPFLFLLYVVAFLDRMNVGAAALQMPHDLGFSERIVGLGAGVFFLGYFLLGIPGALIVEQWSARRWIARILISWGIVTVFMAFIHTAHQFYLVRFLVGAAEAGFLPGVIIYLTHWFRYQDRAKAVAFFYAANPLSYVIGSPLAGLLLGLSWLGLRGWRWLFIIEGIPAVVLGIITIWYLTDWPEQAGWLPKDEKRWIITELEREKQTKNSRHSFKIWEAFRHRDVLLLIGCYFCAMTGSYGIAFWLPTILKRLSGQSDLKVTLLAALPYIAAFVAQQLNGWHSDLTRERRWHAAAPLFICGFALALAVAYRASLPASIGLFIIAGGAFYGQFRWLLWADDCWLFGDAYAFVQRGFVVSRGEFISLRYVHAISRQANYCRRDMSSDQK
;
A
#
# COMPACT_ATOMS: atom_id res chain seq x y z
N LEU A 1 -31.04 2.25 1.57
CA LEU A 1 -30.73 1.66 0.25
C LEU A 1 -29.80 2.63 -0.47
N PHE A 2 -28.50 2.34 -0.52
CA PHE A 2 -27.56 3.15 -1.30
C PHE A 2 -27.19 2.36 -2.55
N ASP A 3 -27.34 2.99 -3.72
CA ASP A 3 -26.83 2.46 -4.98
C ASP A 3 -25.33 2.80 -5.05
N VAL A 4 -24.49 1.77 -4.93
CA VAL A 4 -23.06 1.92 -5.19
C VAL A 4 -22.85 1.53 -6.64
N GLN A 5 -22.80 2.52 -7.52
CA GLN A 5 -22.52 2.32 -8.93
C GLN A 5 -21.04 1.94 -9.10
N PRO A 6 -20.69 0.71 -9.54
CA PRO A 6 -19.44 0.52 -10.22
C PRO A 6 -19.52 1.32 -11.52
N LEU A 7 -18.59 2.27 -11.72
CA LEU A 7 -18.48 3.05 -12.95
C LEU A 7 -18.45 2.09 -14.15
N PRO A 8 -19.42 2.14 -15.09
CA PRO A 8 -19.48 1.20 -16.22
C PRO A 8 -18.44 1.46 -17.31
N TYR A 9 -17.59 2.48 -17.15
CA TYR A 9 -16.57 2.81 -18.14
C TYR A 9 -15.38 1.88 -17.96
N GLN A 10 -15.45 0.73 -18.64
CA GLN A 10 -14.32 0.03 -19.24
C GLN A 10 -13.00 0.20 -18.46
N PHE A 11 -12.75 -0.69 -17.49
CA PHE A 11 -11.41 -1.23 -17.29
C PHE A 11 -11.31 -2.53 -18.09
N PRO A 12 -11.14 -2.49 -19.43
CA PRO A 12 -10.27 -3.49 -20.01
C PRO A 12 -8.92 -3.16 -19.37
N LEU A 13 -8.49 -3.97 -18.40
CA LEU A 13 -7.06 -4.21 -18.29
C LEU A 13 -6.69 -4.74 -19.67
N MET A 14 -6.31 -3.83 -20.58
CA MET A 14 -5.48 -4.20 -21.72
C MET A 14 -4.25 -4.77 -21.04
N VAL A 15 -4.26 -6.08 -20.81
CA VAL A 15 -3.07 -6.81 -20.42
C VAL A 15 -2.13 -6.51 -21.57
N THR A 16 -1.19 -5.59 -21.36
CA THR A 16 -0.18 -5.20 -22.33
C THR A 16 0.72 -6.42 -22.52
N GLN A 17 0.27 -7.32 -23.36
CA GLN A 17 1.02 -8.43 -23.85
C GLN A 17 1.92 -7.87 -24.95
N ALA A 18 3.22 -7.81 -24.68
CA ALA A 18 4.18 -7.18 -25.58
C ALA A 18 4.35 -8.00 -26.88
N ILE A 19 4.34 -7.32 -28.02
CA ILE A 19 4.81 -7.85 -29.31
C ILE A 19 6.28 -8.27 -29.11
N PRO A 20 6.70 -9.49 -29.54
CA PRO A 20 6.11 -10.32 -30.60
C PRO A 20 5.18 -11.46 -30.16
N PHE A 21 4.79 -11.57 -28.89
CA PHE A 21 4.15 -12.80 -28.39
C PHE A 21 2.63 -12.87 -28.61
N PHE A 22 1.98 -11.74 -28.93
CA PHE A 22 0.53 -11.65 -29.10
C PHE A 22 0.16 -10.60 -30.18
N SER A 23 -0.87 -10.90 -30.98
CA SER A 23 -1.52 -9.98 -31.92
C SER A 23 -2.99 -9.85 -31.53
N TYR A 24 -3.56 -8.64 -31.51
CA TYR A 24 -4.97 -8.43 -31.13
C TYR A 24 -5.72 -7.63 -32.20
N THR A 25 -6.96 -8.03 -32.47
CA THR A 25 -7.92 -7.33 -33.35
C THR A 25 -9.21 -7.11 -32.59
N VAL A 26 -9.85 -5.95 -32.76
CA VAL A 26 -11.14 -5.64 -32.11
C VAL A 26 -12.20 -5.46 -33.20
N ASP A 27 -13.20 -6.35 -33.21
CA ASP A 27 -14.40 -6.20 -34.04
C ASP A 27 -15.57 -5.72 -33.17
N LYS A 28 -16.23 -4.64 -33.61
CA LYS A 28 -17.35 -4.00 -32.89
C LYS A 28 -18.70 -4.25 -33.58
N SER A 29 -18.72 -4.93 -34.73
CA SER A 29 -19.93 -5.16 -35.53
C SER A 29 -19.91 -6.55 -36.17
N PRO A 30 -19.90 -7.63 -35.35
CA PRO A 30 -20.04 -8.98 -35.88
C PRO A 30 -21.38 -9.12 -36.62
N GLY A 31 -21.43 -9.98 -37.64
CA GLY A 31 -22.64 -10.23 -38.42
C GLY A 31 -23.83 -10.65 -37.56
N ASN A 32 -25.06 -10.51 -38.08
CA ASN A 32 -26.24 -10.92 -37.31
C ASN A 32 -26.38 -12.46 -37.30
N GLY A 33 -26.59 -13.07 -36.13
CA GLY A 33 -26.69 -14.53 -35.97
C GLY A 33 -25.37 -15.28 -35.74
N SER A 34 -24.25 -14.57 -35.62
CA SER A 34 -22.92 -15.14 -35.39
C SER A 34 -22.52 -15.16 -33.92
N PHE A 35 -23.10 -16.05 -33.11
CA PHE A 35 -22.45 -16.40 -31.84
C PHE A 35 -21.08 -17.03 -32.19
N TYR A 36 -19.99 -16.34 -31.84
CA TYR A 36 -18.58 -16.59 -32.18
C TYR A 36 -18.13 -16.58 -33.66
N ASN A 37 -18.94 -16.16 -34.64
CA ASN A 37 -18.43 -15.96 -36.02
C ASN A 37 -18.03 -14.48 -36.26
N PHE A 38 -16.75 -14.17 -36.02
CA PHE A 38 -16.14 -12.83 -36.15
C PHE A 38 -15.88 -12.43 -37.62
N GLY A 39 -16.92 -12.47 -38.45
CA GLY A 39 -16.89 -11.91 -39.81
C GLY A 39 -15.88 -12.57 -40.76
N GLY A 40 -15.52 -13.84 -40.54
CA GLY A 40 -14.59 -14.56 -41.43
C GLY A 40 -13.19 -13.96 -41.52
N GLN A 41 -12.71 -13.25 -40.49
CA GLN A 41 -11.33 -12.79 -40.45
C GLN A 41 -10.37 -14.00 -40.47
N ASN A 42 -9.79 -14.28 -41.63
CA ASN A 42 -8.72 -15.25 -41.84
C ASN A 42 -7.47 -14.79 -41.09
N VAL A 43 -7.41 -15.05 -39.78
CA VAL A 43 -6.19 -14.85 -39.02
C VAL A 43 -5.34 -16.10 -39.20
N ILE A 44 -4.17 -15.96 -39.85
CA ILE A 44 -3.22 -17.05 -40.14
C ILE A 44 -2.48 -17.43 -38.85
N PHE A 45 -3.18 -18.01 -37.88
CA PHE A 45 -2.60 -18.69 -36.73
C PHE A 45 -3.20 -20.09 -36.64
N PRO A 46 -2.46 -21.10 -36.17
CA PRO A 46 -3.05 -22.42 -35.94
C PRO A 46 -4.17 -22.29 -34.90
N ALA A 47 -5.34 -22.88 -35.21
CA ALA A 47 -6.59 -22.70 -34.46
C ALA A 47 -6.44 -22.94 -32.94
N ASN A 48 -5.55 -23.86 -32.56
CA ASN A 48 -5.23 -24.20 -31.17
C ASN A 48 -4.50 -23.12 -30.36
N ARG A 49 -4.08 -22.00 -30.97
CA ARG A 49 -3.38 -20.90 -30.28
C ARG A 49 -4.13 -19.57 -30.31
N LEU A 50 -5.25 -19.49 -31.01
CA LEU A 50 -6.01 -18.25 -31.13
C LEU A 50 -6.91 -18.05 -29.91
N ARG A 51 -6.77 -16.91 -29.22
CA ARG A 51 -7.62 -16.51 -28.09
C ARG A 51 -8.39 -15.25 -28.45
N VAL A 52 -9.70 -15.26 -28.22
CA VAL A 52 -10.58 -14.10 -28.47
C VAL A 52 -11.28 -13.70 -27.18
N SER A 53 -11.59 -12.41 -27.02
CA SER A 53 -12.41 -11.91 -25.92
C SER A 53 -13.75 -11.42 -26.43
N PHE A 54 -14.85 -11.91 -25.85
CA PHE A 54 -16.21 -11.59 -26.26
C PHE A 54 -17.02 -10.94 -25.13
N ILE A 55 -17.68 -9.82 -25.44
CA ILE A 55 -18.52 -9.06 -24.49
C ILE A 55 -19.87 -8.73 -25.16
N PRO A 56 -20.90 -9.58 -25.00
CA PRO A 56 -22.23 -9.30 -25.53
C PRO A 56 -22.99 -8.33 -24.61
N HIS A 57 -23.60 -7.29 -25.19
CA HIS A 57 -24.62 -6.43 -24.58
C HIS A 57 -24.39 -6.06 -23.09
N PRO A 58 -23.38 -5.23 -22.77
CA PRO A 58 -23.04 -4.92 -21.38
C PRO A 58 -24.21 -4.24 -20.66
N LYS A 59 -24.83 -4.95 -19.72
CA LYS A 59 -25.90 -4.42 -18.86
C LYS A 59 -25.27 -3.61 -17.71
N ARG A 60 -25.99 -2.59 -17.25
CA ARG A 60 -25.54 -1.77 -16.12
C ARG A 60 -25.52 -2.60 -14.84
N THR A 61 -24.33 -2.75 -14.26
CA THR A 61 -24.12 -3.35 -12.95
C THR A 61 -24.59 -2.41 -11.83
N TYR A 62 -25.28 -2.95 -10.83
CA TYR A 62 -25.64 -2.21 -9.62
C TYR A 62 -25.58 -3.11 -8.37
N VAL A 63 -25.32 -2.50 -7.22
CA VAL A 63 -25.31 -3.18 -5.92
C VAL A 63 -26.20 -2.41 -4.95
N GLY A 64 -27.26 -3.06 -4.47
CA GLY A 64 -28.08 -2.55 -3.39
C GLY A 64 -27.60 -3.06 -2.04
N GLN A 65 -27.42 -2.17 -1.07
CA GLN A 65 -27.05 -2.52 0.30
C GLN A 65 -28.09 -1.99 1.30
N TRP A 66 -28.35 -2.77 2.34
CA TRP A 66 -29.23 -2.42 3.44
C TRP A 66 -28.65 -2.92 4.77
N ASN A 67 -28.81 -2.12 5.81
CA ASN A 67 -28.45 -2.48 7.17
C ASN A 67 -29.57 -2.05 8.12
N LEU A 68 -29.81 -2.85 9.15
CA LEU A 68 -30.72 -2.55 10.24
C LEU A 68 -30.00 -2.88 11.53
N ASN A 69 -29.74 -1.86 12.35
CA ASN A 69 -29.01 -2.01 13.60
C ASN A 69 -29.93 -1.60 14.76
N ILE A 70 -30.09 -2.49 15.73
CA ILE A 70 -30.77 -2.22 16.99
C ILE A 70 -29.72 -2.31 18.08
N GLN A 71 -29.48 -1.19 18.77
CA GLN A 71 -28.56 -1.14 19.91
C GLN A 71 -29.34 -0.78 21.17
N GLN A 72 -29.08 -1.51 22.25
CA GLN A 72 -29.69 -1.25 23.54
C GLN A 72 -28.64 -1.33 24.65
N GLN A 73 -28.69 -0.35 25.54
CA GLN A 73 -27.98 -0.43 26.80
C GLN A 73 -28.75 -1.37 27.74
N ILE A 74 -28.15 -2.51 28.10
CA ILE A 74 -28.76 -3.54 28.96
C ILE A 74 -28.52 -3.19 30.42
N THR A 75 -27.30 -2.77 30.75
CA THR A 75 -26.92 -2.27 32.08
C THR A 75 -26.08 -1.00 31.93
N PRO A 76 -25.81 -0.23 33.01
CA PRO A 76 -24.91 0.92 32.95
C PRO A 76 -23.53 0.60 32.34
N SER A 77 -23.09 -0.65 32.44
CA SER A 77 -21.79 -1.12 31.93
C SER A 77 -21.89 -2.05 30.72
N ILE A 78 -23.08 -2.49 30.28
CA ILE A 78 -23.22 -3.46 29.18
C ILE A 78 -24.16 -2.91 28.11
N ALA A 79 -23.71 -2.92 26.86
CA ALA A 79 -24.52 -2.63 25.69
C ALA A 79 -24.54 -3.85 24.76
N GLY A 80 -25.73 -4.16 24.25
CA GLY A 80 -25.94 -5.15 23.20
C GLY A 80 -26.30 -4.46 21.89
N MET A 81 -25.88 -5.05 20.78
CA MET A 81 -26.31 -4.69 19.44
C MET A 81 -26.66 -5.94 18.66
N VAL A 82 -27.77 -5.87 17.92
CA VAL A 82 -28.12 -6.85 16.89
C VAL A 82 -28.25 -6.08 15.59
N ALA A 83 -27.49 -6.50 14.58
CA ALA A 83 -27.50 -5.91 13.26
C ALA A 83 -27.81 -6.96 12.20
N TYR A 84 -28.62 -6.58 11.22
CA TYR A 84 -28.80 -7.33 9.99
C TYR A 84 -28.22 -6.53 8.84
N VAL A 85 -27.28 -7.12 8.11
CA VAL A 85 -26.65 -6.51 6.94
C VAL A 85 -26.97 -7.37 5.73
N GLY A 86 -27.41 -6.74 4.65
CA GLY A 86 -27.61 -7.43 3.38
C GLY A 86 -27.11 -6.64 2.19
N SER A 87 -26.70 -7.37 1.16
CA SER A 87 -26.36 -6.79 -0.14
C SER A 87 -26.82 -7.66 -1.28
N ARG A 88 -27.14 -7.03 -2.41
CA ARG A 88 -27.50 -7.70 -3.66
C ARG A 88 -26.83 -7.02 -4.84
N GLY A 89 -25.98 -7.76 -5.55
CA GLY A 89 -25.41 -7.37 -6.83
C GLY A 89 -26.23 -7.95 -7.98
N VAL A 90 -26.49 -7.13 -9.00
CA VAL A 90 -27.17 -7.53 -10.23
C VAL A 90 -26.37 -7.03 -11.44
N HIS A 91 -26.35 -7.83 -12.50
CA HIS A 91 -25.56 -7.61 -13.72
C HIS A 91 -24.07 -7.45 -13.43
N GLN A 92 -23.56 -8.21 -12.45
CA GLN A 92 -22.13 -8.26 -12.18
C GLN A 92 -21.39 -8.92 -13.36
N PRO A 93 -20.16 -8.49 -13.68
CA PRO A 93 -19.36 -9.14 -14.70
C PRO A 93 -19.04 -10.57 -14.25
N PHE A 94 -19.42 -11.53 -15.09
CA PHE A 94 -19.16 -12.95 -14.98
C PHE A 94 -18.15 -13.30 -16.06
N ARG A 95 -16.90 -13.56 -15.66
CA ARG A 95 -15.81 -13.94 -16.56
C ARG A 95 -15.77 -15.47 -16.69
N ILE A 96 -15.52 -15.92 -17.91
CA ILE A 96 -15.33 -17.32 -18.29
C ILE A 96 -14.01 -17.39 -19.05
N ASP A 97 -13.15 -18.33 -18.67
CA ASP A 97 -11.83 -18.50 -19.29
C ASP A 97 -11.90 -19.26 -20.62
N ASP A 98 -12.88 -20.16 -20.75
CA ASP A 98 -13.30 -20.73 -22.03
C ASP A 98 -14.83 -20.86 -22.17
N GLY A 99 -15.40 -20.04 -23.05
CA GLY A 99 -16.79 -20.07 -23.47
C GLY A 99 -17.01 -20.83 -24.78
N ASN A 100 -15.96 -21.37 -25.40
CA ASN A 100 -16.03 -22.15 -26.63
C ASN A 100 -15.97 -23.65 -26.32
N MET A 101 -17.04 -24.17 -25.75
CA MET A 101 -17.17 -25.57 -25.33
C MET A 101 -18.31 -26.26 -26.09
N VAL A 102 -18.43 -27.57 -25.94
CA VAL A 102 -19.60 -28.34 -26.40
C VAL A 102 -20.82 -27.95 -25.58
N VAL A 103 -21.92 -27.59 -26.23
CA VAL A 103 -23.17 -27.22 -25.55
C VAL A 103 -23.93 -28.48 -25.12
N PRO A 104 -24.20 -28.67 -23.82
CA PRO A 104 -24.94 -29.82 -23.35
C PRO A 104 -26.44 -29.70 -23.64
N SER A 105 -27.11 -30.84 -23.72
CA SER A 105 -28.57 -30.93 -23.79
C SER A 105 -29.16 -31.18 -22.40
N LEU A 106 -30.29 -30.54 -22.09
CA LEU A 106 -30.99 -30.75 -20.83
C LEU A 106 -31.90 -31.98 -20.92
N THR A 107 -31.64 -32.99 -20.09
CA THR A 107 -32.45 -34.21 -19.97
C THR A 107 -33.13 -34.30 -18.60
N SER A 108 -33.97 -35.31 -18.38
CA SER A 108 -34.59 -35.58 -17.07
C SER A 108 -33.57 -35.92 -15.97
N ALA A 109 -32.37 -36.38 -16.33
CA ALA A 109 -31.28 -36.68 -15.40
C ALA A 109 -30.34 -35.50 -15.13
N GLY A 110 -30.39 -34.45 -15.96
CA GLY A 110 -29.48 -33.30 -15.91
C GLY A 110 -28.91 -32.94 -17.28
N TYR A 111 -27.84 -32.14 -17.27
CA TYR A 111 -27.13 -31.73 -18.49
C TYR A 111 -26.24 -32.86 -19.00
N VAL A 112 -26.44 -33.26 -20.25
CA VAL A 112 -25.67 -34.31 -20.93
C VAL A 112 -24.92 -33.72 -22.12
N PHE A 113 -23.61 -33.91 -22.15
CA PHE A 113 -22.75 -33.51 -23.26
C PHE A 113 -22.84 -34.55 -24.39
N PRO A 114 -23.08 -34.12 -25.64
CA PRO A 114 -23.09 -35.00 -26.79
C PRO A 114 -21.69 -35.53 -27.14
N PHE A 115 -21.64 -36.68 -27.79
CA PHE A 115 -20.40 -37.36 -28.18
C PHE A 115 -20.58 -38.05 -29.54
N ASN A 116 -19.48 -38.16 -30.28
CA ASN A 116 -19.42 -38.83 -31.59
C ASN A 116 -19.50 -40.35 -31.43
N SER A 117 -19.78 -41.06 -32.52
CA SER A 117 -19.89 -42.53 -32.49
C SER A 117 -18.62 -43.27 -32.04
N ASP A 118 -17.46 -42.60 -32.10
CA ASP A 118 -16.17 -43.09 -31.63
C ASP A 118 -15.89 -42.76 -30.14
N GLY A 119 -16.82 -42.09 -29.46
CA GLY A 119 -16.69 -41.65 -28.07
C GLY A 119 -16.01 -40.29 -27.89
N SER A 120 -15.49 -39.68 -28.96
CA SER A 120 -14.88 -38.34 -28.88
C SER A 120 -15.93 -37.25 -28.59
N PRO A 121 -15.54 -36.13 -27.96
CA PRO A 121 -16.45 -34.99 -27.80
C PRO A 121 -16.84 -34.40 -29.15
N PHE A 122 -18.04 -33.79 -29.22
CA PHE A 122 -18.46 -33.01 -30.38
C PHE A 122 -17.55 -31.78 -30.61
N ASP A 123 -17.69 -31.18 -31.79
CA ASP A 123 -17.06 -29.89 -32.07
C ASP A 123 -17.59 -28.82 -31.09
N PRO A 124 -16.72 -27.95 -30.56
CA PRO A 124 -17.14 -26.81 -29.76
C PRO A 124 -17.95 -25.85 -30.64
N ILE A 125 -18.65 -24.88 -30.01
CA ILE A 125 -19.54 -23.93 -30.73
C ILE A 125 -18.87 -23.33 -31.98
N ASN A 126 -17.58 -23.01 -31.91
CA ASN A 126 -16.79 -22.64 -33.06
C ASN A 126 -15.52 -23.51 -33.19
N PRO A 127 -15.45 -24.40 -34.21
CA PRO A 127 -14.29 -25.29 -34.40
C PRO A 127 -13.04 -24.56 -34.93
N HIS A 128 -13.16 -23.31 -35.38
CA HIS A 128 -12.03 -22.53 -35.90
C HIS A 128 -11.21 -21.83 -34.81
N PHE A 129 -11.67 -21.85 -33.56
CA PHE A 129 -11.04 -21.18 -32.42
C PHE A 129 -10.74 -22.20 -31.33
N GLY A 130 -9.62 -22.03 -30.63
CA GLY A 130 -9.31 -22.81 -29.42
C GLY A 130 -10.18 -22.36 -28.25
N SER A 131 -9.59 -21.63 -27.29
CA SER A 131 -10.34 -21.07 -26.15
C SER A 131 -10.90 -19.68 -26.44
N VAL A 132 -12.17 -19.41 -26.10
CA VAL A 132 -12.75 -18.06 -26.19
C VAL A 132 -13.08 -17.52 -24.82
N ARG A 133 -12.37 -16.47 -24.38
CA ARG A 133 -12.63 -15.82 -23.09
C ARG A 133 -13.87 -14.94 -23.19
N THR A 134 -14.87 -15.20 -22.37
CA THR A 134 -16.15 -14.50 -22.45
C THR A 134 -16.44 -13.75 -21.16
N MET A 135 -16.94 -12.52 -21.29
CA MET A 135 -17.42 -11.73 -20.15
C MET A 135 -18.90 -11.40 -20.32
N LEU A 136 -19.72 -11.96 -19.45
CA LEU A 136 -21.17 -11.78 -19.43
C LEU A 136 -21.57 -10.82 -18.31
N TYR A 137 -22.50 -9.90 -18.54
CA TYR A 137 -23.00 -8.97 -17.52
C TYR A 137 -24.30 -9.49 -16.87
N GLU A 138 -24.27 -10.76 -16.46
CA GLU A 138 -25.45 -11.48 -15.95
C GLU A 138 -25.24 -12.03 -14.53
N GLY A 139 -24.05 -11.82 -13.96
CA GLY A 139 -23.69 -12.29 -12.64
C GLY A 139 -24.57 -11.70 -11.54
N GLN A 140 -24.85 -12.50 -10.53
CA GLN A 140 -25.66 -12.12 -9.38
C GLN A 140 -24.95 -12.48 -8.09
N SER A 141 -25.01 -11.58 -7.10
CA SER A 141 -24.45 -11.82 -5.77
C SER A 141 -25.45 -11.47 -4.69
N TYR A 142 -25.43 -12.23 -3.60
CA TYR A 142 -26.33 -12.12 -2.46
C TYR A 142 -25.50 -12.27 -1.20
N TYR A 143 -25.59 -11.29 -0.30
CA TYR A 143 -24.98 -11.38 1.02
C TYR A 143 -26.03 -11.09 2.07
N HIS A 144 -26.06 -11.91 3.11
CA HIS A 144 -26.88 -11.69 4.30
C HIS A 144 -26.05 -12.03 5.53
N ALA A 145 -26.04 -11.15 6.51
CA ALA A 145 -25.35 -11.34 7.77
C ALA A 145 -26.23 -10.89 8.94
N LEU A 146 -26.27 -11.72 9.97
CA LEU A 146 -26.74 -11.38 11.30
C LEU A 146 -25.51 -11.20 12.18
N GLU A 147 -25.33 -9.99 12.71
CA GLU A 147 -24.23 -9.65 13.61
C GLU A 147 -24.82 -9.36 14.99
N THR A 148 -24.27 -10.02 16.00
CA THR A 148 -24.59 -9.78 17.40
C THR A 148 -23.33 -9.33 18.12
N GLN A 149 -23.43 -8.22 18.84
CA GLN A 149 -22.32 -7.66 19.58
C GLN A 149 -22.75 -7.44 21.03
N LEU A 150 -21.90 -7.87 21.96
CA LEU A 150 -22.05 -7.60 23.38
C LEU A 150 -20.79 -6.90 23.87
N ALA A 151 -20.93 -5.67 24.34
CA ALA A 151 -19.82 -4.86 24.82
C ALA A 151 -20.05 -4.49 26.29
N LYS A 152 -19.19 -5.00 27.18
CA LYS A 152 -19.05 -4.55 28.55
C LYS A 152 -18.00 -3.45 28.62
N ARG A 153 -18.43 -2.23 28.93
CA ARG A 153 -17.60 -1.07 29.24
C ARG A 153 -16.75 -1.34 30.50
N MET A 154 -15.66 -0.59 30.62
CA MET A 154 -14.73 -0.70 31.75
C MET A 154 -15.46 -0.57 33.10
N SER A 155 -15.44 -1.63 33.89
CA SER A 155 -15.90 -1.61 35.28
C SER A 155 -15.07 -2.59 36.12
N HIS A 156 -14.61 -2.12 37.29
CA HIS A 156 -13.69 -2.86 38.16
C HIS A 156 -12.43 -3.37 37.41
N GLY A 157 -11.88 -2.57 36.50
CA GLY A 157 -10.70 -2.91 35.70
C GLY A 157 -10.95 -3.90 34.55
N PHE A 158 -12.19 -4.33 34.31
CA PHE A 158 -12.49 -5.31 33.26
C PHE A 158 -13.35 -4.72 32.14
N GLN A 159 -12.86 -4.84 30.90
CA GLN A 159 -13.57 -4.52 29.67
C GLN A 159 -13.56 -5.74 28.74
N VAL A 160 -14.71 -6.09 28.16
CA VAL A 160 -14.79 -7.19 27.19
C VAL A 160 -15.81 -6.86 26.11
N GLN A 161 -15.51 -7.25 24.89
CA GLN A 161 -16.38 -7.12 23.73
C GLN A 161 -16.36 -8.45 22.98
N GLY A 162 -17.53 -8.99 22.72
CA GLY A 162 -17.74 -10.15 21.86
C GLY A 162 -18.57 -9.73 20.67
N THR A 163 -18.15 -10.14 19.47
CA THR A 163 -18.89 -9.95 18.23
C THR A 163 -19.02 -11.30 17.55
N PHE A 164 -20.25 -11.72 17.27
CA PHE A 164 -20.56 -12.92 16.53
C PHE A 164 -21.28 -12.54 15.24
N THR A 165 -20.73 -12.95 14.11
CA THR A 165 -21.30 -12.72 12.80
C THR A 165 -21.68 -14.06 12.19
N TRP A 166 -22.96 -14.24 11.89
CA TRP A 166 -23.46 -15.34 11.08
C TRP A 166 -23.81 -14.79 9.70
N SER A 167 -23.01 -15.13 8.70
CA SER A 167 -23.18 -14.62 7.35
C SER A 167 -23.27 -15.72 6.30
N LYS A 168 -23.85 -15.37 5.15
CA LYS A 168 -23.88 -16.20 3.97
C LYS A 168 -23.76 -15.31 2.74
N SER A 169 -22.71 -15.55 1.96
CA SER A 169 -22.46 -14.98 0.64
C SER A 169 -22.70 -16.05 -0.42
N ILE A 170 -23.55 -15.75 -1.40
CA ILE A 170 -23.90 -16.62 -2.52
C ILE A 170 -23.71 -15.81 -3.80
N ASP A 171 -23.03 -16.38 -4.79
CA ASP A 171 -22.87 -15.77 -6.10
C ASP A 171 -22.92 -16.81 -7.22
N THR A 172 -23.00 -16.33 -8.45
CA THR A 172 -22.88 -17.14 -9.67
C THR A 172 -21.41 -17.37 -10.05
N SER A 173 -20.51 -16.44 -9.70
CA SER A 173 -19.05 -16.58 -9.79
C SER A 173 -18.39 -15.60 -8.82
N SER A 174 -17.23 -15.98 -8.28
CA SER A 174 -16.38 -15.08 -7.50
C SER A 174 -15.09 -14.67 -8.25
N ALA A 175 -14.96 -15.02 -9.54
CA ALA A 175 -13.83 -14.59 -10.36
C ALA A 175 -13.89 -13.09 -10.67
N SER A 176 -12.73 -12.46 -10.88
CA SER A 176 -12.64 -11.05 -11.26
C SER A 176 -12.21 -10.91 -12.72
N VAL A 177 -12.30 -9.69 -13.25
CA VAL A 177 -11.79 -9.35 -14.60
C VAL A 177 -10.30 -9.72 -14.74
N ALA A 178 -9.52 -9.61 -13.67
CA ALA A 178 -8.10 -9.91 -13.66
C ALA A 178 -7.78 -11.42 -13.58
N GLY A 179 -8.76 -12.27 -13.24
CA GLY A 179 -8.62 -13.72 -13.15
C GLY A 179 -9.27 -14.29 -11.90
N ASP A 180 -8.97 -15.56 -11.65
CA ASP A 180 -9.38 -16.26 -10.43
C ASP A 180 -8.69 -15.61 -9.23
N SER A 181 -9.51 -14.98 -8.39
CA SER A 181 -9.02 -14.12 -7.31
C SER A 181 -8.76 -14.89 -6.02
N PHE A 182 -9.18 -16.16 -5.97
CA PHE A 182 -9.01 -17.03 -4.82
C PHE A 182 -8.44 -18.38 -5.27
N GLY A 183 -7.56 -18.98 -4.47
CA GLY A 183 -6.92 -20.26 -4.81
C GLY A 183 -7.85 -21.48 -4.79
N ASN A 184 -9.10 -21.29 -4.40
CA ASN A 184 -10.20 -22.27 -4.40
C ASN A 184 -11.27 -21.96 -5.45
N SER A 185 -11.07 -20.90 -6.25
CA SER A 185 -11.92 -20.59 -7.41
C SER A 185 -11.73 -21.65 -8.49
N LEU A 186 -12.80 -21.94 -9.23
CA LEU A 186 -12.73 -22.73 -10.46
C LEU A 186 -12.73 -21.80 -11.66
N SER A 187 -11.82 -22.09 -12.59
CA SER A 187 -11.76 -21.46 -13.91
C SER A 187 -12.89 -22.03 -14.79
N SER A 188 -13.50 -21.17 -15.62
CA SER A 188 -14.54 -21.54 -16.62
C SER A 188 -15.80 -22.25 -16.06
N LEU A 189 -16.57 -21.56 -15.22
CA LEU A 189 -17.87 -22.08 -14.75
C LEU A 189 -18.91 -22.25 -15.88
N PRO A 190 -19.82 -23.24 -15.79
CA PRO A 190 -20.94 -23.50 -16.73
C PRO A 190 -21.84 -22.30 -17.08
N TRP A 191 -21.41 -21.52 -18.07
CA TRP A 191 -22.08 -20.28 -18.47
C TRP A 191 -23.45 -20.44 -19.13
N TYR A 192 -23.80 -21.63 -19.59
CA TYR A 192 -25.09 -21.93 -20.23
C TYR A 192 -26.26 -21.96 -19.24
N ASP A 193 -26.00 -22.14 -17.93
CA ASP A 193 -27.03 -22.04 -16.88
C ASP A 193 -26.46 -21.50 -15.57
N LEU A 194 -26.55 -20.18 -15.39
CA LEU A 194 -26.10 -19.50 -14.18
C LEU A 194 -26.83 -19.94 -12.90
N LYS A 195 -27.98 -20.61 -12.99
CA LYS A 195 -28.64 -21.18 -11.81
C LYS A 195 -27.91 -22.42 -11.30
N ALA A 196 -27.30 -23.19 -12.20
CA ALA A 196 -26.51 -24.37 -11.87
C ALA A 196 -25.19 -24.00 -11.15
N ASP A 197 -24.68 -22.79 -11.38
CA ASP A 197 -23.45 -22.27 -10.78
C ASP A 197 -23.67 -21.48 -9.48
N ARG A 198 -24.93 -21.23 -9.13
CA ARG A 198 -25.29 -20.53 -7.91
C ARG A 198 -24.85 -21.33 -6.69
N GLY A 199 -23.79 -20.88 -6.04
CA GLY A 199 -23.18 -21.52 -4.88
C GLY A 199 -22.72 -20.50 -3.85
N PRO A 200 -22.27 -20.95 -2.66
CA PRO A 200 -21.53 -20.08 -1.75
C PRO A 200 -20.37 -19.40 -2.47
N SER A 201 -20.11 -18.12 -2.18
CA SER A 201 -18.95 -17.41 -2.73
C SER A 201 -17.63 -18.07 -2.30
N ASP A 202 -16.57 -17.96 -3.11
CA ASP A 202 -15.25 -18.55 -2.83
C ASP A 202 -14.63 -18.01 -1.52
N PHE A 203 -15.04 -16.81 -1.10
CA PHE A 203 -14.62 -16.14 0.13
C PHE A 203 -15.68 -16.17 1.24
N ASN A 204 -16.72 -16.99 1.11
CA ASN A 204 -17.78 -17.05 2.10
C ASN A 204 -17.28 -17.61 3.43
N VAL A 205 -17.41 -16.81 4.51
CA VAL A 205 -17.16 -17.27 5.88
C VAL A 205 -18.49 -17.30 6.64
N GLY A 206 -18.93 -18.52 6.97
CA GLY A 206 -20.26 -18.77 7.53
C GLY A 206 -20.46 -18.14 8.91
N ARG A 207 -19.59 -18.48 9.86
CA ARG A 207 -19.65 -17.98 11.23
C ARG A 207 -18.29 -17.42 11.61
N THR A 208 -18.29 -16.29 12.29
CA THR A 208 -17.09 -15.68 12.88
C THR A 208 -17.43 -15.20 14.28
N LEU A 209 -16.61 -15.59 15.25
CA LEU A 209 -16.63 -15.11 16.62
C LEU A 209 -15.32 -14.40 16.90
N VAL A 210 -15.41 -13.14 17.33
CA VAL A 210 -14.27 -12.37 17.81
C VAL A 210 -14.59 -11.90 19.23
N VAL A 211 -13.74 -12.26 20.18
CA VAL A 211 -13.83 -11.81 21.57
C VAL A 211 -12.54 -11.10 21.92
N ASN A 212 -12.64 -9.81 22.25
CA ASN A 212 -11.54 -9.01 22.73
C ASN A 212 -11.80 -8.59 24.18
N GLY A 213 -10.85 -8.87 25.07
CA GLY A 213 -10.93 -8.53 26.48
C GLY A 213 -9.67 -7.84 26.97
N VAL A 214 -9.82 -6.90 27.89
CA VAL A 214 -8.74 -6.24 28.62
C VAL A 214 -9.10 -6.27 30.10
N TRP A 215 -8.16 -6.72 30.93
CA TRP A 215 -8.29 -6.78 32.37
C TRP A 215 -7.12 -6.07 33.05
N ASP A 216 -7.39 -4.90 33.59
CA ASP A 216 -6.55 -4.22 34.57
C ASP A 216 -6.68 -4.94 35.92
N VAL A 217 -5.64 -5.68 36.30
CA VAL A 217 -5.63 -6.49 37.52
C VAL A 217 -5.63 -5.55 38.73
N PRO A 218 -6.65 -5.61 39.60
CA PRO A 218 -6.73 -4.74 40.75
C PRO A 218 -5.63 -5.07 41.77
N THR A 219 -4.92 -4.05 42.24
CA THR A 219 -3.85 -4.20 43.23
C THR A 219 -4.41 -4.15 44.65
N PRO A 220 -4.14 -5.14 45.53
CA PRO A 220 -4.57 -5.09 46.92
C PRO A 220 -3.90 -3.91 47.66
N LYS A 221 -4.71 -3.01 48.23
CA LYS A 221 -4.22 -1.82 48.95
C LYS A 221 -3.57 -2.13 50.31
N SER A 222 -3.69 -3.36 50.82
CA SER A 222 -3.22 -3.79 52.14
C SER A 222 -1.78 -4.36 52.15
N MET A 223 -1.10 -4.45 51.01
CA MET A 223 0.24 -5.04 50.92
C MET A 223 1.38 -4.02 51.13
N SER A 224 2.54 -4.50 51.60
CA SER A 224 3.76 -3.71 51.76
C SER A 224 4.28 -3.17 50.41
N ALA A 225 5.08 -2.10 50.43
CA ALA A 225 5.54 -1.41 49.22
C ALA A 225 6.21 -2.33 48.16
N PRO A 226 7.03 -3.34 48.52
CA PRO A 226 7.56 -4.30 47.53
C PRO A 226 6.46 -5.19 46.93
N GLY A 227 5.45 -5.57 47.72
CA GLY A 227 4.30 -6.35 47.28
C GLY A 227 3.39 -5.57 46.32
N GLN A 228 3.16 -4.28 46.60
CA GLN A 228 2.42 -3.39 45.70
C GLN A 228 3.17 -3.15 44.37
N TRP A 229 4.51 -3.06 44.42
CA TRP A 229 5.34 -2.96 43.21
C TRP A 229 5.35 -4.27 42.39
N ALA A 230 5.33 -5.43 43.05
CA ALA A 230 5.33 -6.73 42.36
C ALA A 230 3.98 -7.04 41.69
N LEU A 231 2.87 -6.78 42.38
CA LEU A 231 1.51 -7.14 41.96
C LEU A 231 0.71 -5.97 41.37
N GLY A 232 1.28 -4.77 41.36
CA GLY A 232 0.65 -3.56 40.82
C GLY A 232 0.81 -3.40 39.31
N GLY A 233 -0.20 -2.78 38.69
CA GLY A 233 -0.12 -2.27 37.33
C GLY A 233 -0.20 -3.30 36.21
N TRP A 234 -0.57 -4.55 36.51
CA TRP A 234 -0.76 -5.58 35.48
C TRP A 234 -2.04 -5.34 34.68
N GLU A 235 -1.93 -5.46 33.36
CA GLU A 235 -3.01 -5.40 32.39
C GLU A 235 -2.88 -6.64 31.48
N LEU A 236 -3.95 -7.41 31.38
CA LEU A 236 -4.02 -8.62 30.58
C LEU A 236 -4.95 -8.39 29.40
N GLY A 237 -4.48 -8.62 28.20
CA GLY A 237 -5.27 -8.56 26.98
C GLY A 237 -5.46 -9.95 26.39
N ILE A 238 -6.64 -10.19 25.85
CA ILE A 238 -7.02 -11.44 25.20
C ILE A 238 -7.77 -11.13 23.92
N ILE A 239 -7.38 -11.77 22.83
CA ILE A 239 -8.12 -11.74 21.57
C ILE A 239 -8.33 -13.18 21.12
N PHE A 240 -9.57 -13.62 21.16
CA PHE A 240 -9.98 -14.91 20.64
C PHE A 240 -10.70 -14.70 19.31
N THR A 241 -10.22 -15.35 18.26
CA THR A 241 -10.87 -15.36 16.95
C THR A 241 -11.15 -16.80 16.55
N ALA A 242 -12.39 -17.10 16.21
CA ALA A 242 -12.79 -18.37 15.63
C ALA A 242 -13.67 -18.13 14.40
N SER A 243 -13.35 -18.74 13.28
CA SER A 243 -14.17 -18.64 12.07
C SER A 243 -14.28 -19.98 11.34
N ASP A 244 -15.37 -20.16 10.61
CA ASP A 244 -15.48 -21.25 9.65
C ASP A 244 -14.43 -21.08 8.53
N GLY A 245 -14.09 -22.16 7.84
CA GLY A 245 -13.22 -22.12 6.67
C GLY A 245 -13.96 -21.59 5.44
N VAL A 246 -13.19 -21.21 4.43
CA VAL A 246 -13.73 -20.86 3.10
C VAL A 246 -14.18 -22.13 2.37
N PRO A 247 -15.27 -22.09 1.58
CA PRO A 247 -15.75 -23.26 0.87
C PRO A 247 -14.96 -23.49 -0.41
N PHE A 248 -14.93 -24.73 -0.90
CA PHE A 248 -14.31 -25.09 -2.17
C PHE A 248 -15.17 -26.13 -2.89
N THR A 249 -14.93 -26.27 -4.19
CA THR A 249 -15.68 -27.18 -5.05
C THR A 249 -14.94 -28.51 -5.19
N PRO A 250 -15.59 -29.65 -4.94
CA PRO A 250 -15.03 -30.95 -5.29
C PRO A 250 -15.09 -31.11 -6.81
N THR A 251 -13.95 -31.43 -7.41
CA THR A 251 -13.80 -31.59 -8.86
C THR A 251 -13.44 -33.03 -9.19
N TRP A 252 -13.42 -33.35 -10.47
CA TRP A 252 -12.91 -34.61 -11.00
C TRP A 252 -12.19 -34.31 -12.31
N GLY A 253 -10.98 -34.87 -12.44
CA GLY A 253 -10.34 -35.14 -13.72
C GLY A 253 -9.76 -33.89 -14.35
N THR A 254 -9.20 -33.02 -13.52
CA THR A 254 -8.65 -31.75 -13.98
C THR A 254 -7.54 -32.02 -15.00
N GLY A 255 -7.69 -31.48 -16.21
CA GLY A 255 -6.76 -31.65 -17.34
C GLY A 255 -6.98 -32.91 -18.20
N SER A 256 -8.12 -33.59 -18.10
CA SER A 256 -8.41 -34.84 -18.84
C SER A 256 -9.78 -34.91 -19.53
N ASP A 257 -10.51 -33.79 -19.61
CA ASP A 257 -11.89 -33.62 -20.10
C ASP A 257 -12.84 -34.81 -19.87
N PRO A 258 -13.10 -35.17 -18.61
CA PRO A 258 -13.95 -36.32 -18.33
C PRO A 258 -15.42 -36.14 -18.75
N SER A 259 -15.88 -34.91 -18.94
CA SER A 259 -17.27 -34.62 -19.30
C SER A 259 -17.54 -34.49 -20.80
N ASN A 260 -16.52 -34.68 -21.65
CA ASN A 260 -16.60 -34.41 -23.10
C ASN A 260 -17.03 -32.96 -23.41
N SER A 261 -16.53 -32.02 -22.62
CA SER A 261 -16.82 -30.60 -22.78
C SER A 261 -16.01 -29.94 -23.89
N ASN A 262 -14.89 -30.54 -24.30
CA ASN A 262 -13.92 -30.02 -25.28
C ASN A 262 -13.47 -28.59 -24.96
N SER A 263 -13.31 -28.28 -23.67
CA SER A 263 -12.88 -27.00 -23.15
C SER A 263 -11.34 -26.91 -23.17
N GLY A 264 -10.76 -25.72 -23.22
CA GLY A 264 -9.33 -25.54 -22.93
C GLY A 264 -8.98 -25.62 -21.43
N ASP A 265 -9.99 -25.82 -20.59
CA ASP A 265 -9.96 -25.76 -19.13
C ASP A 265 -10.84 -26.88 -18.56
N ASP A 266 -10.25 -28.07 -18.51
CA ASP A 266 -10.97 -29.34 -18.37
C ASP A 266 -11.12 -29.76 -16.92
N TRP A 267 -12.36 -29.94 -16.45
CA TRP A 267 -12.71 -30.53 -15.16
C TRP A 267 -14.23 -30.82 -15.13
N ALA A 268 -14.70 -31.68 -14.24
CA ALA A 268 -16.13 -31.97 -14.09
C ALA A 268 -16.62 -31.97 -12.64
N PHE A 269 -17.94 -31.77 -12.47
CA PHE A 269 -18.61 -31.94 -11.19
C PHE A 269 -18.90 -33.42 -10.91
N PRO A 270 -18.48 -33.99 -9.78
CA PRO A 270 -18.92 -35.31 -9.35
C PRO A 270 -20.38 -35.28 -8.88
N SER A 271 -20.99 -36.44 -8.65
CA SER A 271 -22.30 -36.54 -8.01
C SER A 271 -22.16 -36.73 -6.50
N ARG A 272 -22.92 -35.96 -5.72
CA ARG A 272 -23.04 -36.08 -4.27
C ARG A 272 -24.05 -37.16 -3.90
N LEU A 273 -23.63 -38.08 -3.04
CA LEU A 273 -24.46 -39.12 -2.45
C LEU A 273 -25.21 -38.62 -1.20
N THR A 274 -26.42 -39.11 -0.99
CA THR A 274 -27.29 -38.78 0.15
C THR A 274 -27.32 -39.88 1.22
N GLY A 275 -26.36 -40.81 1.20
CA GLY A 275 -26.28 -41.95 2.12
C GLY A 275 -26.02 -41.56 3.58
N SER A 276 -26.13 -42.56 4.47
CA SER A 276 -25.79 -42.40 5.89
C SER A 276 -24.33 -41.96 6.04
N GLY A 277 -24.08 -40.88 6.80
CA GLY A 277 -22.74 -40.31 6.99
C GLY A 277 -22.38 -39.13 6.08
N CYS A 278 -23.17 -38.87 5.02
CA CYS A 278 -22.93 -37.79 4.03
C CYS A 278 -23.66 -36.47 4.30
N ARG A 279 -24.19 -36.32 5.53
CA ARG A 279 -24.74 -35.05 6.02
C ARG A 279 -23.66 -33.97 6.17
N SER A 280 -22.49 -34.35 6.67
CA SER A 280 -21.25 -33.56 6.59
C SER A 280 -20.35 -34.16 5.52
N LEU A 281 -19.85 -33.33 4.61
CA LEU A 281 -18.93 -33.74 3.55
C LEU A 281 -17.48 -33.77 4.00
N THR A 282 -17.20 -33.29 5.21
CA THR A 282 -15.85 -33.21 5.76
C THR A 282 -15.74 -33.95 7.09
N ASP A 283 -14.50 -34.37 7.38
CA ASP A 283 -14.05 -34.88 8.67
C ASP A 283 -12.95 -33.97 9.23
N PRO A 284 -13.30 -32.97 10.06
CA PRO A 284 -12.32 -32.05 10.64
C PRO A 284 -11.25 -32.70 11.51
N GLY A 285 -11.46 -33.93 11.99
CA GLY A 285 -10.50 -34.66 12.81
C GLY A 285 -9.40 -35.35 11.99
N ASN A 286 -9.63 -35.58 10.69
CA ASN A 286 -8.72 -36.33 9.83
C ASN A 286 -8.05 -35.40 8.80
N ARG A 287 -6.75 -35.15 8.97
CA ARG A 287 -5.99 -34.24 8.10
C ARG A 287 -5.68 -34.82 6.72
N THR A 288 -5.54 -36.15 6.65
CA THR A 288 -5.22 -36.87 5.41
C THR A 288 -6.46 -37.04 4.55
N ASN A 289 -7.60 -37.33 5.19
CA ASN A 289 -8.90 -37.53 4.54
C ASN A 289 -9.90 -36.48 5.02
N TYR A 290 -9.61 -35.19 4.84
CA TYR A 290 -10.50 -34.13 5.30
C TYR A 290 -11.84 -34.16 4.55
N VAL A 291 -11.81 -34.54 3.27
CA VAL A 291 -13.02 -34.73 2.46
C VAL A 291 -13.43 -36.20 2.55
N LYS A 292 -14.72 -36.42 2.79
CA LYS A 292 -15.31 -37.77 2.74
C LYS A 292 -15.56 -38.15 1.29
N THR A 293 -14.57 -38.75 0.64
CA THR A 293 -14.63 -39.16 -0.76
C THR A 293 -15.76 -40.14 -1.04
N GLN A 294 -16.15 -40.98 -0.07
CA GLN A 294 -17.29 -41.90 -0.16
C GLN A 294 -18.66 -41.20 -0.30
N CYS A 295 -18.73 -39.89 -0.10
CA CYS A 295 -19.94 -39.09 -0.30
C CYS A 295 -20.05 -38.51 -1.71
N PHE A 296 -19.09 -38.83 -2.57
CA PHE A 296 -19.07 -38.47 -3.97
C PHE A 296 -18.94 -39.74 -4.80
N GLN A 297 -19.44 -39.69 -6.02
CA GLN A 297 -19.28 -40.74 -7.01
C GLN A 297 -19.26 -40.12 -8.40
N VAL A 298 -18.79 -40.90 -9.36
CA VAL A 298 -18.98 -40.62 -10.78
C VAL A 298 -20.49 -40.51 -11.09
N PRO A 299 -21.00 -39.53 -11.87
CA PRO A 299 -22.41 -39.49 -12.24
C PRO A 299 -22.86 -40.79 -12.89
N THR A 300 -24.03 -41.25 -12.49
CA THR A 300 -24.62 -42.50 -12.97
C THR A 300 -25.92 -42.23 -13.69
N ALA A 301 -26.20 -43.02 -14.74
CA ALA A 301 -27.48 -42.97 -15.41
C ALA A 301 -28.60 -43.49 -14.50
N PRO A 302 -29.82 -42.91 -14.57
CA PRO A 302 -30.95 -43.37 -13.76
C PRO A 302 -31.48 -44.75 -14.18
N SER A 303 -31.22 -45.18 -15.42
CA SER A 303 -31.66 -46.48 -15.94
C SER A 303 -30.76 -46.96 -17.08
N LEU A 304 -30.78 -48.26 -17.36
CA LEU A 304 -30.07 -48.84 -18.51
C LEU A 304 -30.57 -48.27 -19.85
N ALA A 305 -31.87 -48.01 -19.97
CA ALA A 305 -32.44 -47.39 -21.17
C ALA A 305 -31.90 -45.96 -21.39
N PHE A 306 -31.75 -45.18 -20.31
CA PHE A 306 -31.13 -43.87 -20.39
C PHE A 306 -29.65 -43.97 -20.79
N TRP A 307 -28.92 -44.92 -20.19
CA TRP A 307 -27.51 -45.14 -20.48
C TRP A 307 -27.28 -45.45 -21.96
N ASN A 308 -28.01 -46.43 -22.51
CA ASN A 308 -27.92 -46.83 -23.91
C ASN A 308 -28.22 -45.70 -24.91
N ALA A 309 -29.05 -44.72 -24.51
CA ALA A 309 -29.43 -43.62 -25.39
C ALA A 309 -28.54 -42.39 -25.25
N ASN A 310 -27.90 -42.15 -24.10
CA ASN A 310 -27.30 -40.85 -23.79
C ASN A 310 -25.89 -40.89 -23.19
N CYS A 311 -25.42 -42.02 -22.68
CA CYS A 311 -24.12 -42.09 -22.00
C CYS A 311 -23.03 -42.58 -22.96
N ASN A 312 -21.84 -41.97 -22.86
CA ASN A 312 -20.70 -42.35 -23.67
C ASN A 312 -20.10 -43.69 -23.16
N PRO A 313 -20.08 -44.76 -23.98
CA PRO A 313 -19.49 -46.04 -23.59
C PRO A 313 -17.95 -46.04 -23.63
N ALA A 314 -17.32 -45.11 -24.34
CA ALA A 314 -15.87 -45.05 -24.53
C ALA A 314 -15.33 -43.62 -24.36
N PRO A 315 -15.47 -42.99 -23.18
CA PRO A 315 -14.95 -41.66 -22.94
C PRO A 315 -13.42 -41.63 -23.13
N PRO A 316 -12.84 -40.62 -23.81
CA PRO A 316 -11.40 -40.57 -24.12
C PRO A 316 -10.52 -40.54 -22.85
N SER A 317 -11.05 -40.03 -21.75
CA SER A 317 -10.37 -39.95 -20.45
C SER A 317 -10.26 -41.31 -19.74
N LEU A 318 -11.04 -42.32 -20.16
CA LEU A 318 -11.10 -43.63 -19.53
C LEU A 318 -10.11 -44.59 -20.21
N VAL A 319 -8.93 -44.69 -19.62
CA VAL A 319 -7.83 -45.54 -20.09
C VAL A 319 -7.37 -46.50 -18.99
N ASP A 320 -6.77 -47.62 -19.39
CA ASP A 320 -6.10 -48.54 -18.48
C ASP A 320 -4.74 -47.99 -18.01
N SER A 321 -4.07 -48.72 -17.12
CA SER A 321 -2.74 -48.35 -16.61
C SER A 321 -1.63 -48.30 -17.68
N SER A 322 -1.88 -48.84 -18.87
CA SER A 322 -1.00 -48.81 -20.03
C SER A 322 -1.37 -47.72 -21.04
N GLY A 323 -2.45 -46.96 -20.78
CA GLY A 323 -2.95 -45.90 -21.64
C GLY A 323 -3.88 -46.37 -22.76
N ASN A 324 -4.34 -47.63 -22.75
CA ASN A 324 -5.31 -48.12 -23.73
C ASN A 324 -6.73 -47.72 -23.33
N GLN A 325 -7.55 -47.30 -24.28
CA GLN A 325 -8.94 -46.92 -24.05
C GLN A 325 -9.78 -48.10 -23.55
N ILE A 326 -10.55 -47.88 -22.49
CA ILE A 326 -11.52 -48.87 -21.97
C ILE A 326 -12.90 -48.55 -22.53
N VAL A 327 -13.59 -49.57 -23.05
CA VAL A 327 -14.97 -49.46 -23.55
C VAL A 327 -15.89 -50.21 -22.60
N ILE A 328 -16.89 -49.51 -22.07
CA ILE A 328 -17.91 -50.05 -21.18
C ILE A 328 -18.97 -50.76 -22.02
N ASN A 329 -18.90 -52.09 -22.09
CA ASN A 329 -19.89 -52.93 -22.76
C ASN A 329 -20.93 -53.47 -21.77
N ASN A 330 -20.55 -53.58 -20.50
CA ASN A 330 -21.36 -54.11 -19.41
C ASN A 330 -21.62 -52.99 -18.38
N PRO A 331 -22.45 -51.98 -18.69
CA PRO A 331 -22.63 -50.82 -17.84
C PRO A 331 -23.19 -51.16 -16.45
N GLN A 332 -23.92 -52.27 -16.30
CA GLN A 332 -24.42 -52.73 -15.00
C GLN A 332 -23.31 -53.34 -14.11
N ASN A 333 -22.20 -53.79 -14.70
CA ASN A 333 -21.04 -54.31 -14.00
C ASN A 333 -19.73 -53.97 -14.74
N PRO A 334 -19.25 -52.71 -14.64
CA PRO A 334 -18.05 -52.25 -15.34
C PRO A 334 -16.77 -53.03 -15.01
N GLY A 335 -16.76 -53.79 -13.90
CA GLY A 335 -15.65 -54.67 -13.54
C GLY A 335 -15.36 -55.78 -14.55
N LEU A 336 -16.36 -56.19 -15.35
CA LEU A 336 -16.17 -57.16 -16.44
C LEU A 336 -15.38 -56.56 -17.62
N ASP A 337 -15.39 -55.23 -17.76
CA ASP A 337 -14.69 -54.49 -18.82
C ASP A 337 -13.34 -53.93 -18.33
N GLY A 338 -12.86 -54.35 -17.15
CA GLY A 338 -11.61 -53.87 -16.56
C GLY A 338 -11.72 -52.55 -15.77
N ALA A 339 -12.93 -52.02 -15.57
CA ALA A 339 -13.18 -50.76 -14.85
C ALA A 339 -13.89 -50.97 -13.50
N GLY A 340 -13.37 -51.89 -12.67
CA GLY A 340 -14.03 -52.34 -11.42
C GLY A 340 -14.17 -51.30 -10.30
N TRP A 341 -13.53 -50.14 -10.43
CA TRP A 341 -13.67 -49.02 -9.48
C TRP A 341 -14.88 -48.13 -9.79
N LEU A 342 -15.46 -48.23 -10.99
CA LEU A 342 -16.61 -47.42 -11.40
C LEU A 342 -17.92 -47.97 -10.79
N PRO A 343 -18.87 -47.08 -10.46
CA PRO A 343 -20.20 -47.50 -10.05
C PRO A 343 -20.99 -48.12 -11.22
N ALA A 344 -22.07 -48.84 -10.91
CA ALA A 344 -22.99 -49.32 -11.95
C ALA A 344 -23.65 -48.14 -12.70
N LEU A 345 -23.80 -48.32 -14.01
CA LEU A 345 -24.30 -47.34 -14.99
C LEU A 345 -23.51 -46.02 -15.02
N PRO A 346 -22.17 -46.03 -15.17
CA PRO A 346 -21.38 -44.80 -15.16
C PRO A 346 -21.69 -43.94 -16.39
N CYS A 347 -21.82 -42.63 -16.22
CA CYS A 347 -22.17 -41.69 -17.29
C CYS A 347 -21.28 -40.45 -17.19
N PHE A 348 -20.14 -40.50 -17.87
CA PHE A 348 -19.08 -39.48 -17.79
C PHE A 348 -19.52 -38.13 -18.36
N ASN A 349 -20.24 -38.17 -19.47
CA ASN A 349 -20.80 -37.00 -20.15
C ASN A 349 -22.08 -36.45 -19.49
N LEU A 350 -22.50 -36.96 -18.32
CA LEU A 350 -23.57 -36.38 -17.51
C LEU A 350 -22.98 -35.46 -16.45
N ARG A 351 -23.40 -34.20 -16.40
CA ARG A 351 -22.97 -33.26 -15.35
C ARG A 351 -23.42 -33.78 -13.97
N GLY A 352 -22.48 -33.89 -13.04
CA GLY A 352 -22.80 -34.26 -11.67
C GLY A 352 -23.71 -33.26 -10.95
N ASN A 353 -24.41 -33.76 -9.93
CA ASN A 353 -25.35 -32.98 -9.13
C ASN A 353 -24.69 -32.23 -7.96
N SER A 354 -23.36 -32.33 -7.79
CA SER A 354 -22.68 -31.53 -6.77
C SER A 354 -22.75 -30.05 -7.14
N GLY A 355 -23.07 -29.22 -6.14
CA GLY A 355 -23.10 -27.77 -6.31
C GLY A 355 -21.71 -27.18 -6.16
N ARG A 356 -21.49 -26.00 -6.76
CA ARG A 356 -20.31 -25.19 -6.52
C ARG A 356 -20.16 -24.88 -5.03
N ASN A 357 -18.93 -24.97 -4.52
CA ASN A 357 -18.55 -24.60 -3.16
C ASN A 357 -19.37 -25.30 -2.06
N VAL A 358 -19.71 -26.57 -2.30
CA VAL A 358 -20.52 -27.37 -1.37
C VAL A 358 -19.70 -27.90 -0.18
N VAL A 359 -18.37 -27.98 -0.30
CA VAL A 359 -17.48 -28.46 0.77
C VAL A 359 -16.89 -27.26 1.50
N VAL A 360 -16.96 -27.25 2.83
CA VAL A 360 -16.41 -26.16 3.66
C VAL A 360 -15.00 -26.55 4.09
N GLY A 361 -14.01 -25.68 3.90
CA GLY A 361 -12.63 -25.90 4.33
C GLY A 361 -12.44 -25.86 5.86
N PRO A 362 -11.21 -26.18 6.35
CA PRO A 362 -10.91 -26.17 7.77
C PRO A 362 -11.11 -24.76 8.37
N GLY A 363 -11.74 -24.71 9.54
CA GLY A 363 -11.93 -23.48 10.29
C GLY A 363 -10.61 -22.98 10.89
N VAL A 364 -10.63 -21.72 11.29
CA VAL A 364 -9.49 -21.05 11.93
C VAL A 364 -9.87 -20.74 13.37
N ALA A 365 -8.97 -21.06 14.30
CA ALA A 365 -9.09 -20.67 15.69
C ALA A 365 -7.73 -20.16 16.19
N SER A 366 -7.71 -18.94 16.74
CA SER A 366 -6.52 -18.34 17.33
C SER A 366 -6.86 -17.68 18.65
N LEU A 367 -5.97 -17.88 19.62
CA LEU A 367 -5.99 -17.19 20.89
C LEU A 367 -4.72 -16.37 21.01
N ASP A 368 -4.85 -15.06 20.93
CA ASP A 368 -3.76 -14.13 21.15
C ASP A 368 -3.85 -13.58 22.57
N PHE A 369 -2.70 -13.48 23.22
CA PHE A 369 -2.59 -13.06 24.61
C PHE A 369 -1.54 -11.98 24.74
N SER A 370 -1.85 -10.93 25.49
CA SER A 370 -0.92 -9.85 25.77
C SER A 370 -0.86 -9.58 27.26
N VAL A 371 0.34 -9.35 27.78
CA VAL A 371 0.56 -8.95 29.17
C VAL A 371 1.32 -7.64 29.16
N PHE A 372 0.75 -6.66 29.84
CA PHE A 372 1.40 -5.40 30.14
C PHE A 372 1.55 -5.25 31.66
N LYS A 373 2.66 -4.68 32.11
CA LYS A 373 2.83 -4.26 33.51
C LYS A 373 3.29 -2.82 33.54
N ASN A 374 2.45 -1.94 34.06
CA ASN A 374 2.67 -0.51 34.19
C ASN A 374 3.19 -0.17 35.59
N ASN A 375 4.49 0.11 35.71
CA ASN A 375 5.10 0.54 36.97
C ASN A 375 5.34 2.04 36.98
N TYR A 376 4.45 2.79 37.64
CA TYR A 376 4.63 4.20 37.92
C TYR A 376 5.67 4.40 39.04
N ILE A 377 6.65 5.29 38.86
CA ILE A 377 7.71 5.58 39.84
C ILE A 377 7.57 7.04 40.30
N PRO A 378 6.85 7.29 41.40
CA PRO A 378 6.54 8.66 41.86
C PRO A 378 7.78 9.46 42.25
N SER A 379 8.86 8.79 42.67
CA SER A 379 10.12 9.43 43.09
C SER A 379 10.87 10.12 41.94
N ILE A 380 10.57 9.78 40.69
CA ILE A 380 11.11 10.46 39.50
C ILE A 380 10.09 11.49 38.99
N SER A 381 8.82 11.09 38.87
CA SER A 381 7.69 11.97 38.54
C SER A 381 6.39 11.21 38.71
N GLU A 382 5.31 11.89 39.09
CA GLU A 382 3.94 11.34 39.13
C GLU A 382 3.47 10.72 37.81
N LYS A 383 4.13 11.04 36.69
CA LYS A 383 3.79 10.56 35.34
C LYS A 383 4.82 9.58 34.76
N PHE A 384 5.92 9.31 35.45
CA PHE A 384 6.96 8.41 34.95
C PHE A 384 6.52 6.95 35.14
N ASN A 385 6.37 6.21 34.04
CA ASN A 385 5.92 4.81 34.02
C ASN A 385 6.91 3.96 33.21
N ILE A 386 7.37 2.86 33.81
CA ILE A 386 8.10 1.79 33.13
C ILE A 386 7.10 0.68 32.82
N GLN A 387 6.82 0.45 31.52
CA GLN A 387 5.93 -0.62 31.08
C GLN A 387 6.73 -1.85 30.61
N PHE A 388 6.45 -3.02 31.18
CA PHE A 388 6.81 -4.31 30.59
C PHE A 388 5.69 -4.75 29.64
N ARG A 389 6.04 -5.27 28.46
CA ARG A 389 5.09 -5.75 27.45
C ARG A 389 5.54 -7.08 26.90
N ALA A 390 4.64 -8.05 26.90
CA ALA A 390 4.79 -9.33 26.21
C ALA A 390 3.52 -9.62 25.41
N GLU A 391 3.66 -9.99 24.15
CA GLU A 391 2.55 -10.37 23.26
C GLU A 391 2.85 -11.76 22.71
N MET A 392 1.86 -12.63 22.74
CA MET A 392 1.93 -14.03 22.33
C MET A 392 0.79 -14.27 21.33
N PHE A 393 1.14 -14.45 20.06
CA PHE A 393 0.18 -14.77 19.02
C PHE A 393 -0.04 -16.28 18.97
N ASN A 394 -1.31 -16.70 18.90
CA ASN A 394 -1.68 -18.11 18.96
C ASN A 394 -1.01 -18.83 20.15
N ILE A 395 -1.22 -18.35 21.39
CA ILE A 395 -0.56 -18.84 22.61
C ILE A 395 -0.79 -20.33 22.87
N ILE A 396 -1.90 -20.87 22.37
CA ILE A 396 -2.25 -22.30 22.45
C ILE A 396 -1.53 -23.15 21.39
N ASN A 397 -0.74 -22.52 20.52
CA ASN A 397 -0.08 -23.14 19.37
C ASN A 397 -1.05 -24.00 18.54
N HIS A 398 -2.30 -23.55 18.39
CA HIS A 398 -3.32 -24.30 17.66
C HIS A 398 -3.01 -24.24 16.16
N PRO A 399 -2.78 -25.37 15.48
CA PRO A 399 -2.51 -25.36 14.05
C PRO A 399 -3.75 -24.94 13.26
N ASN A 400 -3.61 -23.93 12.40
CA ASN A 400 -4.64 -23.49 11.47
C ASN A 400 -4.29 -24.00 10.07
N PHE A 401 -5.17 -24.78 9.45
CA PHE A 401 -4.94 -25.38 8.14
C PHE A 401 -5.52 -24.53 7.02
N ALA A 402 -4.86 -24.49 5.87
CA ALA A 402 -5.41 -23.93 4.66
C ALA A 402 -6.39 -24.93 4.01
N PRO A 403 -7.41 -24.46 3.25
CA PRO A 403 -8.24 -25.35 2.46
C PRO A 403 -7.41 -26.08 1.37
N PRO A 404 -7.88 -27.25 0.90
CA PRO A 404 -7.36 -27.86 -0.32
C PRO A 404 -7.38 -26.87 -1.49
N THR A 405 -6.36 -26.92 -2.35
CA THR A 405 -6.24 -26.08 -3.54
C THR A 405 -6.39 -26.89 -4.81
N THR A 406 -6.92 -26.27 -5.86
CA THR A 406 -6.96 -26.82 -7.23
C THR A 406 -5.53 -26.83 -7.83
N PRO A 407 -5.20 -27.77 -8.73
CA PRO A 407 -6.01 -28.91 -9.18
C PRO A 407 -5.89 -30.15 -8.26
N ASP A 408 -4.82 -30.26 -7.48
CA ASP A 408 -4.39 -31.56 -6.94
C ASP A 408 -5.26 -32.11 -5.79
N ASN A 409 -5.65 -31.28 -4.82
CA ASN A 409 -6.29 -31.77 -3.58
C ASN A 409 -7.82 -31.61 -3.58
N THR A 410 -8.39 -30.99 -4.62
CA THR A 410 -9.84 -30.84 -4.81
C THR A 410 -10.44 -31.90 -5.72
N ASP A 411 -9.61 -32.56 -6.54
CA ASP A 411 -10.01 -33.68 -7.40
C ASP A 411 -10.30 -34.92 -6.55
N ILE A 412 -11.59 -35.29 -6.49
CA ILE A 412 -12.03 -36.50 -5.82
C ILE A 412 -11.69 -37.74 -6.65
N PHE A 413 -11.81 -37.60 -7.97
CA PHE A 413 -11.52 -38.63 -8.95
C PHE A 413 -10.53 -38.12 -10.00
N ASP A 414 -9.68 -39.01 -10.50
CA ASP A 414 -8.86 -38.74 -11.68
C ASP A 414 -9.70 -38.77 -12.97
N GLY A 415 -9.06 -38.55 -14.13
CA GLY A 415 -9.74 -38.57 -15.43
C GLY A 415 -10.49 -39.86 -15.76
N THR A 416 -10.08 -40.98 -15.18
CA THR A 416 -10.69 -42.31 -15.36
C THR A 416 -11.86 -42.57 -14.40
N GLY A 417 -12.15 -41.63 -13.49
CA GLY A 417 -13.16 -41.80 -12.44
C GLY A 417 -12.67 -42.62 -11.25
N ALA A 418 -11.37 -42.94 -11.16
CA ALA A 418 -10.78 -43.62 -10.01
C ALA A 418 -10.52 -42.63 -8.86
N PRO A 419 -10.72 -43.02 -7.57
CA PRO A 419 -10.48 -42.12 -6.45
C PRO A 419 -9.01 -41.68 -6.37
N THR A 420 -8.77 -40.38 -6.19
CA THR A 420 -7.40 -39.88 -6.00
C THR A 420 -6.94 -40.11 -4.55
N GLY A 421 -5.67 -40.51 -4.36
CA GLY A 421 -5.08 -40.70 -3.03
C GLY A 421 -4.79 -39.40 -2.26
N VAL A 422 -5.00 -38.25 -2.91
CA VAL A 422 -4.71 -36.91 -2.39
C VAL A 422 -5.96 -36.05 -2.18
N ALA A 423 -7.14 -36.58 -2.51
CA ALA A 423 -8.43 -35.91 -2.33
C ALA A 423 -8.63 -35.43 -0.89
N GLY A 424 -8.71 -34.11 -0.71
CA GLY A 424 -8.92 -33.51 0.61
C GLY A 424 -7.69 -33.53 1.53
N LEU A 425 -6.48 -33.77 1.03
CA LEU A 425 -5.27 -33.69 1.85
C LEU A 425 -4.99 -32.24 2.28
N LEU A 426 -4.90 -32.00 3.60
CA LEU A 426 -4.51 -30.70 4.16
C LEU A 426 -2.98 -30.59 4.26
N SER A 427 -2.33 -30.06 3.21
CA SER A 427 -0.87 -29.99 3.10
C SER A 427 -0.24 -28.69 3.60
N LYS A 428 -1.03 -27.61 3.78
CA LYS A 428 -0.55 -26.27 4.11
C LYS A 428 -1.23 -25.73 5.38
N THR A 429 -0.49 -24.95 6.16
CA THR A 429 -1.04 -24.15 7.26
C THR A 429 -1.31 -22.72 6.80
N THR A 430 -2.27 -22.06 7.45
CA THR A 430 -2.58 -20.65 7.26
C THR A 430 -2.45 -19.91 8.59
N THR A 431 -1.96 -18.69 8.57
CA THR A 431 -1.84 -17.86 9.78
C THR A 431 -2.90 -16.76 9.75
N THR A 432 -3.49 -16.45 10.91
CA THR A 432 -4.39 -15.30 11.09
C THR A 432 -3.73 -13.95 10.82
N GLY A 433 -2.39 -13.89 10.75
CA GLY A 433 -1.62 -12.71 10.37
C GLY A 433 -1.83 -12.23 8.92
N ILE A 434 -2.45 -13.06 8.07
CA ILE A 434 -2.89 -12.71 6.72
C ILE A 434 -4.33 -13.21 6.56
N MET A 435 -5.27 -12.72 7.38
CA MET A 435 -6.62 -12.59 6.84
C MET A 435 -6.55 -11.60 5.67
N PRO A 436 -7.19 -11.87 4.51
CA PRO A 436 -7.46 -10.82 3.56
C PRO A 436 -8.11 -9.68 4.33
N SER A 437 -7.57 -8.47 4.15
CA SER A 437 -8.00 -7.25 4.83
C SER A 437 -9.49 -7.29 5.12
N ARG A 438 -9.86 -7.16 6.40
CA ARG A 438 -11.23 -6.95 6.91
C ARG A 438 -12.17 -6.51 5.77
N PRO A 439 -13.30 -7.17 5.51
CA PRO A 439 -14.41 -6.45 4.90
C PRO A 439 -14.79 -5.39 5.93
N THR A 440 -14.14 -4.24 5.84
CA THR A 440 -14.61 -3.03 6.46
C THR A 440 -15.90 -2.76 5.70
N ILE A 441 -17.01 -3.31 6.21
CA ILE A 441 -18.31 -2.73 5.95
C ILE A 441 -18.09 -1.26 6.27
N LEU A 442 -18.09 -0.45 5.22
CA LEU A 442 -18.20 0.99 5.34
C LEU A 442 -19.55 1.21 6.03
N ILE A 443 -19.55 1.18 7.36
CA ILE A 443 -20.47 1.99 8.15
C ILE A 443 -20.04 3.42 7.82
N LYS A 444 -20.51 3.89 6.67
CA LYS A 444 -20.55 5.29 6.37
C LYS A 444 -21.58 5.82 7.35
N ASP A 445 -21.11 6.37 8.47
CA ASP A 445 -21.96 7.19 9.32
C ASP A 445 -22.72 8.13 8.38
N THR A 446 -24.03 7.92 8.33
CA THR A 446 -24.95 8.67 7.48
C THR A 446 -25.07 10.08 8.03
N SER A 447 -24.12 10.91 7.63
CA SER A 447 -24.23 12.36 7.49
C SER A 447 -23.09 12.85 6.58
N VAL A 448 -23.10 12.42 5.31
CA VAL A 448 -22.26 13.02 4.25
C VAL A 448 -23.19 13.53 3.14
N PRO A 449 -23.33 14.85 2.95
CA PRO A 449 -23.97 15.41 1.77
C PRO A 449 -23.09 15.16 0.53
N GLY A 450 -23.71 14.69 -0.56
CA GLY A 450 -23.34 14.91 -1.97
C GLY A 450 -21.94 14.54 -2.47
N SER A 451 -21.87 13.70 -3.50
CA SER A 451 -20.76 13.75 -4.47
C SER A 451 -20.68 15.17 -5.05
N PRO A 452 -19.48 15.79 -5.17
CA PRO A 452 -19.35 17.15 -5.67
C PRO A 452 -19.92 17.26 -7.08
N SER A 453 -20.73 18.30 -7.27
CA SER A 453 -21.26 18.71 -8.57
C SER A 453 -20.10 19.06 -9.53
N SER A 454 -20.33 19.06 -10.85
CA SER A 454 -19.34 19.50 -11.85
C SER A 454 -18.77 20.90 -11.53
N VAL A 455 -19.58 21.75 -10.92
CA VAL A 455 -19.24 23.10 -10.44
C VAL A 455 -18.18 23.09 -9.32
N ASP A 456 -18.24 22.12 -8.40
CA ASP A 456 -17.28 22.00 -7.29
C ASP A 456 -15.87 21.61 -7.77
N SER A 457 -15.77 20.85 -8.86
CA SER A 457 -14.49 20.43 -9.44
C SER A 457 -13.74 21.59 -10.12
N GLU A 458 -14.47 22.54 -10.71
CA GLU A 458 -13.88 23.72 -11.33
C GLU A 458 -13.37 24.71 -10.28
N VAL A 459 -14.18 24.98 -9.25
CA VAL A 459 -13.79 25.84 -8.11
C VAL A 459 -12.55 25.28 -7.41
N ALA A 460 -12.48 23.96 -7.21
CA ALA A 460 -11.32 23.29 -6.64
C ALA A 460 -10.02 23.55 -7.43
N ASN A 461 -10.06 23.41 -8.76
CA ASN A 461 -8.87 23.59 -9.61
C ASN A 461 -8.42 25.06 -9.69
N ARG A 462 -9.36 26.01 -9.73
CA ARG A 462 -9.06 27.45 -9.68
C ARG A 462 -8.41 27.83 -8.34
N ALA A 463 -8.98 27.38 -7.23
CA ALA A 463 -8.43 27.61 -5.89
C ALA A 463 -6.99 27.08 -5.76
N ARG A 464 -6.76 25.81 -6.15
CA ARG A 464 -5.44 25.17 -6.16
C ARG A 464 -4.40 25.97 -6.93
N ARG A 465 -4.74 26.40 -8.15
CA ARG A 465 -3.83 27.14 -9.04
C ARG A 465 -3.50 28.52 -8.47
N ARG A 466 -4.48 29.21 -7.89
CA ARG A 466 -4.29 30.55 -7.31
C ARG A 466 -3.43 30.52 -6.04
N ILE A 467 -3.70 29.56 -5.15
CA ILE A 467 -2.90 29.33 -3.94
C ILE A 467 -1.46 28.97 -4.31
N GLY A 468 -1.28 28.00 -5.22
CA GLY A 468 0.04 27.54 -5.66
C GLY A 468 0.88 28.66 -6.29
N ARG A 469 0.31 29.44 -7.21
CA ARG A 469 1.01 30.54 -7.89
C ARG A 469 1.44 31.68 -6.97
N ARG A 470 0.71 31.93 -5.89
CA ARG A 470 1.02 33.02 -4.96
C ARG A 470 2.03 32.60 -3.89
N LEU A 471 1.83 31.44 -3.26
CA LEU A 471 2.60 31.04 -2.08
C LEU A 471 3.90 30.31 -2.44
N LEU A 472 3.86 29.37 -3.41
CA LEU A 472 5.02 28.50 -3.67
C LEU A 472 6.26 29.26 -4.18
N PRO A 473 6.17 30.20 -5.15
CA PRO A 473 7.34 30.93 -5.61
C PRO A 473 8.01 31.77 -4.52
N PHE A 474 7.21 32.35 -3.62
CA PHE A 474 7.74 33.16 -2.53
C PHE A 474 8.43 32.28 -1.48
N LEU A 475 7.80 31.20 -1.04
CA LEU A 475 8.41 30.24 -0.11
C LEU A 475 9.69 29.61 -0.71
N PHE A 476 9.67 29.32 -2.01
CA PHE A 476 10.84 28.86 -2.76
C PHE A 476 11.98 29.86 -2.69
N LEU A 477 11.72 31.15 -2.96
CA LEU A 477 12.70 32.22 -2.85
C LEU A 477 13.30 32.32 -1.43
N LEU A 478 12.45 32.26 -0.40
CA LEU A 478 12.93 32.28 0.99
C LEU A 478 13.88 31.11 1.28
N TYR A 479 13.58 29.91 0.75
CA TYR A 479 14.44 28.75 0.93
C TYR A 479 15.74 28.85 0.11
N VAL A 480 15.71 29.51 -1.05
CA VAL A 480 16.92 29.81 -1.80
C VAL A 480 17.87 30.64 -0.96
N VAL A 481 17.38 31.76 -0.41
CA VAL A 481 18.18 32.64 0.45
C VAL A 481 18.70 31.90 1.68
N ALA A 482 17.88 31.02 2.29
CA ALA A 482 18.31 30.19 3.42
C ALA A 482 19.50 29.28 3.10
N PHE A 483 19.50 28.66 1.92
CA PHE A 483 20.61 27.78 1.53
C PHE A 483 21.84 28.55 1.04
N LEU A 484 21.68 29.74 0.46
CA LEU A 484 22.77 30.64 0.12
C LEU A 484 23.62 30.98 1.36
N ASP A 485 22.98 31.46 2.44
CA ASP A 485 23.69 31.75 3.69
C ASP A 485 24.41 30.52 4.26
N ARG A 486 23.77 29.35 4.19
CA ARG A 486 24.35 28.13 4.74
C ARG A 486 25.64 27.73 4.04
N MET A 487 25.76 27.95 2.73
CA MET A 487 26.97 27.60 1.98
C MET A 487 28.05 28.68 1.99
N ASN A 488 27.71 29.92 2.34
CA ASN A 488 28.63 31.06 2.35
C ASN A 488 29.91 30.83 3.11
N VAL A 489 29.86 30.11 4.22
CA VAL A 489 31.07 29.81 4.96
C VAL A 489 32.07 28.95 4.19
N GLY A 490 31.58 28.07 3.30
CA GLY A 490 32.44 27.26 2.43
C GLY A 490 33.17 28.12 1.39
N ALA A 491 32.48 29.12 0.83
CA ALA A 491 33.10 30.09 -0.05
C ALA A 491 34.04 31.06 0.70
N ALA A 492 33.61 31.58 1.85
CA ALA A 492 34.41 32.45 2.71
C ALA A 492 35.69 31.76 3.21
N ALA A 493 35.68 30.42 3.35
CA ALA A 493 36.86 29.63 3.71
C ALA A 493 38.01 29.73 2.69
N LEU A 494 37.79 30.28 1.49
CA LEU A 494 38.86 30.58 0.53
C LEU A 494 39.78 31.74 0.98
N GLN A 495 39.25 32.72 1.72
CA GLN A 495 40.00 33.94 2.12
C GLN A 495 40.04 34.16 3.63
N MET A 496 38.94 33.91 4.35
CA MET A 496 38.77 34.17 5.79
C MET A 496 39.87 33.52 6.66
N PRO A 497 40.30 32.25 6.42
CA PRO A 497 41.28 31.61 7.30
C PRO A 497 42.66 32.25 7.21
N HIS A 498 43.05 32.72 6.03
CA HIS A 498 44.31 33.44 5.83
C HIS A 498 44.26 34.84 6.45
N ASP A 499 43.10 35.50 6.45
CA ASP A 499 42.91 36.85 7.01
C ASP A 499 42.94 36.86 8.55
N LEU A 500 42.26 35.89 9.17
CA LEU A 500 42.09 35.82 10.63
C LEU A 500 43.08 34.85 11.31
N GLY A 501 43.94 34.17 10.55
CA GLY A 501 44.86 33.15 11.06
C GLY A 501 44.14 31.89 11.58
N PHE A 502 42.98 31.55 11.02
CA PHE A 502 42.24 30.36 11.44
C PHE A 502 42.81 29.09 10.83
N SER A 503 42.90 28.03 11.64
CA SER A 503 43.16 26.68 11.15
C SER A 503 41.91 26.06 10.52
N GLU A 504 42.09 25.05 9.67
CA GLU A 504 40.98 24.27 9.11
C GLU A 504 40.07 23.66 10.19
N ARG A 505 40.64 23.31 11.35
CA ARG A 505 39.88 22.81 12.50
C ARG A 505 38.90 23.86 13.04
N ILE A 506 39.32 25.13 13.09
CA ILE A 506 38.46 26.24 13.54
C ILE A 506 37.31 26.44 12.56
N VAL A 507 37.60 26.46 11.26
CA VAL A 507 36.58 26.61 10.21
C VAL A 507 35.56 25.47 10.26
N GLY A 508 36.05 24.22 10.39
CA GLY A 508 35.23 23.02 10.49
C GLY A 508 34.36 23.00 11.76
N LEU A 509 34.93 23.31 12.94
CA LEU A 509 34.17 23.36 14.18
C LEU A 509 33.10 24.45 14.14
N GLY A 510 33.40 25.64 13.60
CA GLY A 510 32.40 26.70 13.44
C GLY A 510 31.32 26.38 12.43
N ALA A 511 31.61 25.58 11.39
CA ALA A 511 30.58 25.02 10.50
C ALA A 511 29.67 24.02 11.22
N GLY A 512 30.20 23.22 12.15
CA GLY A 512 29.43 22.29 12.97
C GLY A 512 28.58 22.97 14.06
N VAL A 513 29.13 23.96 14.79
CA VAL A 513 28.45 24.65 15.91
C VAL A 513 27.14 25.33 15.48
N PHE A 514 27.04 25.75 14.22
CA PHE A 514 25.78 26.21 13.63
C PHE A 514 24.63 25.21 13.84
N PHE A 515 24.88 23.92 13.59
CA PHE A 515 23.84 22.91 13.69
C PHE A 515 23.42 22.61 15.13
N LEU A 516 24.32 22.78 16.11
CA LEU A 516 24.00 22.69 17.53
C LEU A 516 22.93 23.72 17.92
N GLY A 517 23.08 24.98 17.49
CA GLY A 517 22.08 26.04 17.71
C GLY A 517 20.75 25.74 17.01
N TYR A 518 20.84 25.27 15.76
CA TYR A 518 19.68 24.89 14.96
C TYR A 518 18.89 23.73 15.59
N PHE A 519 19.59 22.73 16.13
CA PHE A 519 19.01 21.57 16.77
C PHE A 519 18.26 21.96 18.06
N LEU A 520 18.91 22.71 18.96
CA LEU A 520 18.35 23.07 20.26
C LEU A 520 17.04 23.87 20.15
N LEU A 521 16.95 24.77 19.17
CA LEU A 521 15.79 25.65 19.00
C LEU A 521 14.84 25.23 17.88
N GLY A 522 15.18 24.21 17.09
CA GLY A 522 14.35 23.78 15.95
C GLY A 522 12.98 23.28 16.39
N ILE A 523 12.95 22.47 17.47
CA ILE A 523 11.72 21.93 18.05
C ILE A 523 10.89 23.02 18.72
N PRO A 524 11.41 23.81 19.69
CA PRO A 524 10.65 24.92 20.27
C PRO A 524 10.13 25.91 19.22
N GLY A 525 10.99 26.34 18.28
CA GLY A 525 10.64 27.33 17.28
C GLY A 525 9.48 26.89 16.42
N ALA A 526 9.43 25.61 16.07
CA ALA A 526 8.38 25.13 15.21
C ALA A 526 7.06 24.85 15.99
N LEU A 527 7.08 24.65 17.31
CA LEU A 527 5.85 24.53 18.11
C LEU A 527 5.16 25.90 18.20
N ILE A 528 5.95 26.96 18.28
CA ILE A 528 5.47 28.35 18.30
C ILE A 528 4.76 28.70 16.98
N VAL A 529 5.23 28.16 15.84
CA VAL A 529 4.58 28.35 14.53
C VAL A 529 3.14 27.83 14.53
N GLU A 530 2.91 26.64 15.08
CA GLU A 530 1.57 26.02 15.11
C GLU A 530 0.62 26.76 16.06
N GLN A 531 1.13 27.22 17.20
CA GLN A 531 0.28 27.80 18.26
C GLN A 531 0.01 29.30 18.11
N TRP A 532 0.88 30.05 17.42
CA TRP A 532 0.81 31.52 17.42
C TRP A 532 0.50 32.14 16.06
N SER A 533 1.48 32.22 15.17
CA SER A 533 1.33 32.76 13.81
C SER A 533 2.53 32.35 12.98
N ALA A 534 2.29 31.61 11.90
CA ALA A 534 3.34 31.13 11.00
C ALA A 534 4.02 32.30 10.27
N ARG A 535 3.24 33.24 9.76
CA ARG A 535 3.69 34.48 9.10
C ARG A 535 4.64 35.28 10.00
N ARG A 536 4.23 35.58 11.24
CA ARG A 536 5.03 36.41 12.16
C ARG A 536 6.29 35.69 12.60
N TRP A 537 6.21 34.38 12.83
CA TRP A 537 7.36 33.60 13.25
C TRP A 537 8.38 33.42 12.12
N ILE A 538 7.95 33.09 10.90
CA ILE A 538 8.84 33.03 9.72
C ILE A 538 9.50 34.39 9.48
N ALA A 539 8.75 35.50 9.59
CA ALA A 539 9.32 36.85 9.47
C ALA A 539 10.37 37.15 10.55
N ARG A 540 10.10 36.83 11.82
CA ARG A 540 11.06 36.97 12.92
C ARG A 540 12.34 36.19 12.64
N ILE A 541 12.20 34.93 12.22
CA ILE A 541 13.34 34.08 11.85
C ILE A 541 14.17 34.79 10.80
N LEU A 542 13.57 35.21 9.69
CA LEU A 542 14.28 35.87 8.59
C LEU A 542 15.02 37.15 9.02
N ILE A 543 14.37 37.99 9.82
CA ILE A 543 14.95 39.25 10.30
C ILE A 543 16.10 38.98 11.29
N SER A 544 15.87 38.15 12.30
CA SER A 544 16.89 37.86 13.33
C SER A 544 18.08 37.12 12.75
N TRP A 545 17.84 36.13 11.89
CA TRP A 545 18.89 35.41 11.16
C TRP A 545 19.68 36.34 10.25
N GLY A 546 19.02 37.14 9.40
CA GLY A 546 19.72 38.06 8.51
C GLY A 546 20.58 39.10 9.24
N ILE A 547 20.11 39.64 10.37
CA ILE A 547 20.91 40.56 11.21
C ILE A 547 22.14 39.87 11.79
N VAL A 548 21.99 38.65 12.31
CA VAL A 548 23.11 37.90 12.89
C VAL A 548 24.10 37.47 11.80
N THR A 549 23.64 37.14 10.60
CA THR A 549 24.49 36.90 9.43
C THR A 549 25.34 38.13 9.10
N VAL A 550 24.79 39.35 9.14
CA VAL A 550 25.59 40.57 8.92
C VAL A 550 26.68 40.73 9.98
N PHE A 551 26.44 40.32 11.24
CA PHE A 551 27.48 40.32 12.28
C PHE A 551 28.66 39.38 11.98
N MET A 552 28.48 38.39 11.11
CA MET A 552 29.55 37.53 10.63
C MET A 552 30.65 38.32 9.93
N ALA A 553 30.33 39.44 9.29
CA ALA A 553 31.30 40.29 8.62
C ALA A 553 32.24 41.03 9.59
N PHE A 554 31.96 41.07 10.89
CA PHE A 554 32.69 41.85 11.89
C PHE A 554 33.49 41.00 12.89
N ILE A 555 33.64 39.71 12.63
CA ILE A 555 34.43 38.85 13.53
C ILE A 555 35.93 39.09 13.38
N HIS A 556 36.65 38.86 14.48
CA HIS A 556 38.11 38.95 14.56
C HIS A 556 38.75 37.74 15.27
N THR A 557 37.99 37.01 16.10
CA THR A 557 38.52 35.88 16.88
C THR A 557 37.74 34.58 16.63
N ALA A 558 38.36 33.43 16.92
CA ALA A 558 37.72 32.12 16.77
C ALA A 558 36.49 31.96 17.67
N HIS A 559 36.50 32.52 18.89
CA HIS A 559 35.35 32.50 19.79
C HIS A 559 34.18 33.34 19.26
N GLN A 560 34.46 34.51 18.68
CA GLN A 560 33.44 35.32 18.01
C GLN A 560 32.84 34.57 16.80
N PHE A 561 33.68 33.86 16.04
CA PHE A 561 33.21 33.00 14.95
C PHE A 561 32.24 31.92 15.46
N TYR A 562 32.60 31.16 16.49
CA TYR A 562 31.71 30.12 17.04
C TYR A 562 30.41 30.68 17.61
N LEU A 563 30.50 31.80 18.33
CA LEU A 563 29.33 32.44 18.94
C LEU A 563 28.34 32.91 17.87
N VAL A 564 28.83 33.66 16.87
CA VAL A 564 27.95 34.15 15.78
C VAL A 564 27.36 32.97 15.03
N ARG A 565 28.13 31.93 14.72
CA ARG A 565 27.62 30.72 14.04
C ARG A 565 26.55 29.99 14.84
N PHE A 566 26.72 29.86 16.15
CA PHE A 566 25.69 29.33 17.05
C PHE A 566 24.42 30.17 16.99
N LEU A 567 24.56 31.51 17.04
CA LEU A 567 23.44 32.44 16.99
C LEU A 567 22.71 32.43 15.64
N VAL A 568 23.43 32.31 14.51
CA VAL A 568 22.82 32.13 13.18
C VAL A 568 21.99 30.85 13.18
N GLY A 569 22.55 29.73 13.63
CA GLY A 569 21.85 28.46 13.70
C GLY A 569 20.61 28.52 14.60
N ALA A 570 20.74 29.15 15.77
CA ALA A 570 19.66 29.40 16.71
C ALA A 570 18.55 30.29 16.14
N ALA A 571 18.92 31.32 15.35
CA ALA A 571 17.97 32.25 14.73
C ALA A 571 17.24 31.64 13.53
N GLU A 572 17.93 30.83 12.72
CA GLU A 572 17.35 30.10 11.56
C GLU A 572 16.49 28.90 12.01
N ALA A 573 16.70 28.43 13.25
CA ALA A 573 16.03 27.27 13.80
C ALA A 573 14.50 27.39 13.67
N GLY A 574 13.89 26.35 13.09
CA GLY A 574 12.44 26.30 12.90
C GLY A 574 11.95 26.90 11.59
N PHE A 575 12.80 27.47 10.73
CA PHE A 575 12.40 27.98 9.41
C PHE A 575 11.72 26.90 8.57
N LEU A 576 12.46 25.81 8.32
CA LEU A 576 12.00 24.69 7.51
C LEU A 576 10.71 24.06 8.07
N PRO A 577 10.65 23.56 9.31
CA PRO A 577 9.39 23.01 9.84
C PRO A 577 8.28 24.04 9.92
N GLY A 578 8.59 25.33 10.13
CA GLY A 578 7.62 26.40 10.10
C GLY A 578 6.97 26.57 8.73
N VAL A 579 7.74 26.50 7.65
CA VAL A 579 7.21 26.51 6.28
C VAL A 579 6.41 25.23 5.99
N ILE A 580 6.85 24.07 6.47
CA ILE A 580 6.09 22.83 6.29
C ILE A 580 4.73 22.90 6.99
N ILE A 581 4.67 23.41 8.22
CA ILE A 581 3.41 23.67 8.93
C ILE A 581 2.56 24.68 8.16
N TYR A 582 3.16 25.75 7.67
CA TYR A 582 2.45 26.75 6.86
C TYR A 582 1.82 26.13 5.61
N LEU A 583 2.53 25.24 4.90
CA LEU A 583 1.96 24.51 3.77
C LEU A 583 0.79 23.62 4.19
N THR A 584 0.74 23.13 5.43
CA THR A 584 -0.40 22.37 5.94
C THR A 584 -1.67 23.20 6.15
N HIS A 585 -1.53 24.51 6.35
CA HIS A 585 -2.67 25.44 6.50
C HIS A 585 -3.34 25.75 5.15
N TRP A 586 -2.62 25.59 4.03
CA TRP A 586 -3.07 26.03 2.70
C TRP A 586 -3.25 24.90 1.69
N PHE A 587 -2.56 23.77 1.89
CA PHE A 587 -2.59 22.63 0.97
C PHE A 587 -3.15 21.39 1.66
N ARG A 588 -4.11 20.78 0.96
CA ARG A 588 -4.68 19.47 1.27
C ARG A 588 -3.64 18.36 1.15
N TYR A 589 -3.91 17.23 1.79
CA TYR A 589 -2.97 16.11 1.83
C TYR A 589 -2.46 15.69 0.43
N GLN A 590 -3.37 15.48 -0.53
CA GLN A 590 -3.04 15.05 -1.90
C GLN A 590 -2.20 16.07 -2.69
N ASP A 591 -2.43 17.36 -2.45
CA ASP A 591 -1.75 18.44 -3.17
C ASP A 591 -0.42 18.83 -2.49
N ARG A 592 -0.25 18.46 -1.21
CA ARG A 592 0.87 18.88 -0.38
C ARG A 592 2.20 18.24 -0.78
N ALA A 593 2.21 16.97 -1.18
CA ALA A 593 3.44 16.30 -1.60
C ALA A 593 4.12 17.05 -2.76
N LYS A 594 3.33 17.51 -3.73
CA LYS A 594 3.80 18.32 -4.87
C LYS A 594 4.29 19.71 -4.44
N ALA A 595 3.57 20.36 -3.51
CA ALA A 595 3.97 21.65 -2.96
C ALA A 595 5.31 21.58 -2.20
N VAL A 596 5.48 20.54 -1.37
CA VAL A 596 6.73 20.27 -0.67
C VAL A 596 7.83 19.92 -1.68
N ALA A 597 7.53 19.15 -2.73
CA ALA A 597 8.45 18.85 -3.81
C ALA A 597 9.02 20.07 -4.50
N PHE A 598 8.15 20.98 -4.89
CA PHE A 598 8.55 22.25 -5.47
C PHE A 598 9.42 23.07 -4.51
N PHE A 599 9.02 23.17 -3.24
CA PHE A 599 9.79 23.92 -2.24
C PHE A 599 11.21 23.39 -2.04
N TYR A 600 11.41 22.07 -1.94
CA TYR A 600 12.74 21.50 -1.73
C TYR A 600 13.66 21.58 -2.96
N ALA A 601 13.13 21.75 -4.16
CA ALA A 601 13.93 21.96 -5.36
C ALA A 601 14.80 23.24 -5.29
N ALA A 602 14.46 24.18 -4.39
CA ALA A 602 15.31 25.36 -4.14
C ALA A 602 16.67 24.99 -3.55
N ASN A 603 16.83 23.87 -2.86
CA ASN A 603 18.09 23.48 -2.22
C ASN A 603 19.25 23.35 -3.24
N PRO A 604 19.23 22.44 -4.23
CA PRO A 604 20.29 22.36 -5.23
C PRO A 604 20.40 23.64 -6.07
N LEU A 605 19.29 24.29 -6.40
CA LEU A 605 19.30 25.54 -7.17
C LEU A 605 20.05 26.66 -6.45
N SER A 606 19.97 26.72 -5.12
CA SER A 606 20.72 27.68 -4.30
C SER A 606 22.22 27.51 -4.49
N TYR A 607 22.71 26.28 -4.61
CA TYR A 607 24.14 26.04 -4.82
C TYR A 607 24.59 26.44 -6.23
N VAL A 608 23.71 26.26 -7.22
CA VAL A 608 23.94 26.70 -8.60
C VAL A 608 24.07 28.22 -8.70
N ILE A 609 23.22 28.96 -7.99
CA ILE A 609 23.22 30.44 -8.00
C ILE A 609 24.28 31.01 -7.05
N GLY A 610 24.42 30.42 -5.87
CA GLY A 610 25.25 30.90 -4.79
C GLY A 610 26.74 30.77 -5.05
N SER A 611 27.17 29.69 -5.71
CA SER A 611 28.59 29.49 -5.97
C SER A 611 29.17 30.60 -6.88
N PRO A 612 28.59 30.92 -8.07
CA PRO A 612 29.06 32.05 -8.88
C PRO A 612 28.92 33.41 -8.19
N LEU A 613 27.81 33.62 -7.47
CA LEU A 613 27.57 34.87 -6.74
C LEU A 613 28.65 35.11 -5.68
N ALA A 614 28.96 34.08 -4.88
CA ALA A 614 30.03 34.12 -3.90
C ALA A 614 31.39 34.41 -4.54
N GLY A 615 31.69 33.82 -5.71
CA GLY A 615 32.91 34.09 -6.47
C GLY A 615 33.06 35.56 -6.88
N LEU A 616 31.96 36.19 -7.33
CA LEU A 616 31.94 37.62 -7.67
C LEU A 616 32.11 38.49 -6.41
N LEU A 617 31.44 38.16 -5.32
CA LEU A 617 31.51 38.91 -4.07
C LEU A 617 32.89 38.81 -3.39
N LEU A 618 33.55 37.65 -3.49
CA LEU A 618 34.93 37.47 -3.00
C LEU A 618 35.97 38.31 -3.75
N GLY A 619 35.65 38.73 -4.98
CA GLY A 619 36.48 39.65 -5.78
C GLY A 619 36.28 41.13 -5.44
N LEU A 620 35.28 41.48 -4.63
CA LEU A 620 35.00 42.87 -4.25
C LEU A 620 35.90 43.33 -3.10
N SER A 621 36.56 44.47 -3.27
CA SER A 621 37.32 45.15 -2.21
C SER A 621 36.89 46.60 -2.09
N TRP A 622 35.65 46.82 -1.67
CA TRP A 622 35.04 48.16 -1.52
C TRP A 622 35.05 48.62 -0.05
N LEU A 623 35.21 49.92 0.20
CA LEU A 623 35.23 50.55 1.53
C LEU A 623 36.29 49.97 2.50
N GLY A 624 37.40 49.44 1.98
CA GLY A 624 38.47 48.85 2.80
C GLY A 624 38.12 47.49 3.42
N LEU A 625 36.95 46.92 3.11
CA LEU A 625 36.54 45.59 3.55
C LEU A 625 36.90 44.53 2.48
N ARG A 626 37.40 43.37 2.93
CA ARG A 626 37.67 42.23 2.05
C ARG A 626 36.39 41.53 1.59
N GLY A 627 36.45 40.88 0.43
CA GLY A 627 35.28 40.29 -0.23
C GLY A 627 34.48 39.31 0.62
N TRP A 628 35.13 38.52 1.48
CA TRP A 628 34.42 37.60 2.38
C TRP A 628 33.51 38.31 3.40
N ARG A 629 33.83 39.55 3.81
CA ARG A 629 32.97 40.35 4.70
C ARG A 629 31.75 40.86 3.95
N TRP A 630 31.95 41.34 2.73
CA TRP A 630 30.86 41.78 1.84
C TRP A 630 29.89 40.66 1.48
N LEU A 631 30.40 39.44 1.34
CA LEU A 631 29.61 38.24 1.11
C LEU A 631 28.52 38.05 2.20
N PHE A 632 28.89 38.12 3.48
CA PHE A 632 27.90 38.03 4.57
C PHE A 632 26.97 39.26 4.68
N ILE A 633 27.46 40.46 4.35
CA ILE A 633 26.63 41.69 4.38
C ILE A 633 25.56 41.65 3.29
N ILE A 634 25.98 41.40 2.04
CA ILE A 634 25.12 41.44 0.86
C ILE A 634 24.11 40.29 0.87
N GLU A 635 24.42 39.17 1.52
CA GLU A 635 23.49 38.04 1.62
C GLU A 635 22.56 38.11 2.84
N GLY A 636 23.01 38.69 3.95
CA GLY A 636 22.17 38.90 5.14
C GLY A 636 21.09 39.98 4.95
N ILE A 637 21.38 41.06 4.22
CA ILE A 637 20.41 42.16 3.99
C ILE A 637 19.13 41.69 3.25
N PRO A 638 19.20 40.94 2.14
CA PRO A 638 18.02 40.40 1.47
C PRO A 638 17.15 39.54 2.39
N ALA A 639 17.73 38.76 3.30
CA ALA A 639 16.97 37.99 4.27
C ALA A 639 16.13 38.89 5.20
N VAL A 640 16.70 40.00 5.69
CA VAL A 640 15.97 40.99 6.50
C VAL A 640 14.83 41.63 5.70
N VAL A 641 15.10 42.05 4.46
CA VAL A 641 14.11 42.66 3.57
C VAL A 641 12.97 41.68 3.28
N LEU A 642 13.28 40.44 2.93
CA LEU A 642 12.30 39.38 2.71
C LEU A 642 11.53 39.03 3.98
N GLY A 643 12.14 39.12 5.15
CA GLY A 643 11.47 38.98 6.45
C GLY A 643 10.42 40.05 6.68
N ILE A 644 10.72 41.31 6.36
CA ILE A 644 9.76 42.42 6.43
C ILE A 644 8.63 42.21 5.41
N ILE A 645 8.97 41.81 4.17
CA ILE A 645 7.97 41.51 3.12
C ILE A 645 7.08 40.34 3.53
N THR A 646 7.62 39.32 4.19
CA THR A 646 6.88 38.14 4.67
C THR A 646 5.73 38.52 5.58
N ILE A 647 5.91 39.58 6.39
CA ILE A 647 4.82 40.13 7.20
C ILE A 647 3.68 40.56 6.28
N TRP A 648 3.88 41.28 5.19
CA TRP A 648 2.75 41.77 4.40
C TRP A 648 2.23 40.76 3.36
N TYR A 649 3.11 39.86 2.91
CA TYR A 649 2.82 38.95 1.79
C TYR A 649 2.15 37.64 2.22
N LEU A 650 2.64 36.99 3.29
CA LEU A 650 2.07 35.73 3.77
C LEU A 650 0.80 35.98 4.59
N THR A 651 -0.18 35.10 4.44
CA THR A 651 -1.42 35.10 5.24
C THR A 651 -1.46 33.81 6.06
N ASP A 652 -1.77 33.86 7.36
CA ASP A 652 -1.66 32.68 8.25
C ASP A 652 -2.65 31.57 7.91
N TRP A 653 -3.91 31.94 7.69
CA TRP A 653 -5.02 31.02 7.47
C TRP A 653 -5.84 31.41 6.23
N PRO A 654 -6.43 30.43 5.52
CA PRO A 654 -7.34 30.70 4.41
C PRO A 654 -8.51 31.61 4.78
N GLU A 655 -8.98 31.54 6.04
CA GLU A 655 -10.02 32.42 6.60
C GLU A 655 -9.66 33.90 6.59
N GLN A 656 -8.38 34.23 6.67
CA GLN A 656 -7.88 35.61 6.68
C GLN A 656 -7.51 36.10 5.28
N ALA A 657 -7.62 35.24 4.26
CA ALA A 657 -7.28 35.58 2.88
C ALA A 657 -8.25 36.62 2.32
N GLY A 658 -7.77 37.85 2.10
CA GLY A 658 -8.49 38.89 1.38
C GLY A 658 -8.35 38.81 -0.15
N TRP A 659 -7.37 38.04 -0.63
CA TRP A 659 -7.05 37.89 -2.06
C TRP A 659 -7.73 36.68 -2.73
N LEU A 660 -8.35 35.80 -1.92
CA LEU A 660 -9.01 34.59 -2.41
C LEU A 660 -10.52 34.88 -2.57
N PRO A 661 -11.12 34.60 -3.75
CA PRO A 661 -12.57 34.71 -3.96
C PRO A 661 -13.38 33.94 -2.92
N LYS A 662 -14.60 34.41 -2.61
CA LYS A 662 -15.44 33.87 -1.53
C LYS A 662 -15.82 32.39 -1.75
N ASP A 663 -16.02 31.97 -3.00
CA ASP A 663 -16.28 30.59 -3.41
C ASP A 663 -15.05 29.69 -3.21
N GLU A 664 -13.89 30.10 -3.72
CA GLU A 664 -12.61 29.37 -3.55
C GLU A 664 -12.20 29.26 -2.08
N LYS A 665 -12.41 30.34 -1.31
CA LYS A 665 -12.13 30.43 0.12
C LYS A 665 -13.01 29.50 0.95
N ARG A 666 -14.32 29.49 0.69
CA ARG A 666 -15.25 28.59 1.38
C ARG A 666 -14.89 27.13 1.10
N TRP A 667 -14.59 26.80 -0.16
CA TRP A 667 -14.20 25.46 -0.56
C TRP A 667 -12.96 24.95 0.20
N ILE A 668 -11.86 25.72 0.25
CA ILE A 668 -10.62 25.27 0.90
C ILE A 668 -10.80 25.13 2.42
N ILE A 669 -11.55 26.03 3.06
CA ILE A 669 -11.84 25.96 4.51
C ILE A 669 -12.63 24.70 4.83
N THR A 670 -13.72 24.44 4.09
CA THR A 670 -14.56 23.25 4.29
C THR A 670 -13.76 21.97 4.14
N GLU A 671 -12.88 21.90 3.15
CA GLU A 671 -12.11 20.69 2.87
C GLU A 671 -10.97 20.45 3.88
N LEU A 672 -10.30 21.51 4.36
CA LEU A 672 -9.30 21.39 5.43
C LEU A 672 -9.94 20.99 6.77
N GLU A 673 -11.14 21.50 7.09
CA GLU A 673 -11.87 21.11 8.31
C GLU A 673 -12.34 19.65 8.23
N ARG A 674 -12.78 19.18 7.05
CA ARG A 674 -13.09 17.77 6.80
C ARG A 674 -11.91 16.85 7.09
N GLU A 675 -10.71 17.24 6.66
CA GLU A 675 -9.48 16.50 7.00
C GLU A 675 -9.19 16.51 8.51
N LYS A 676 -9.39 17.64 9.19
CA LYS A 676 -9.14 17.79 10.62
C LYS A 676 -10.06 16.89 11.46
N GLN A 677 -11.33 16.79 11.10
CA GLN A 677 -12.30 15.93 11.80
C GLN A 677 -12.00 14.44 11.62
N THR A 678 -11.47 14.04 10.46
CA THR A 678 -11.06 12.64 10.18
C THR A 678 -9.83 12.22 11.01
N LYS A 679 -9.04 13.18 11.55
CA LYS A 679 -7.78 12.91 12.28
C LYS A 679 -7.94 12.66 13.78
N ASN A 680 -9.06 13.04 14.40
CA ASN A 680 -9.24 12.94 15.86
C ASN A 680 -9.65 11.54 16.37
N SER A 681 -9.82 10.55 15.48
CA SER A 681 -10.36 9.22 15.79
C SER A 681 -9.32 8.08 15.85
N ARG A 682 -8.01 8.37 15.91
CA ARG A 682 -6.94 7.34 15.87
C ARG A 682 -5.79 7.61 16.86
N HIS A 683 -5.43 6.59 17.63
CA HIS A 683 -4.39 6.62 18.68
C HIS A 683 -2.98 6.98 18.16
N SER A 684 -2.20 7.66 19.02
CA SER A 684 -0.81 8.05 18.80
C SER A 684 0.19 7.04 19.38
N PHE A 685 1.25 6.71 18.64
CA PHE A 685 2.40 5.96 19.16
C PHE A 685 3.29 6.80 20.09
N LYS A 686 3.97 6.15 21.04
CA LYS A 686 4.97 6.81 21.91
C LYS A 686 6.31 6.89 21.18
N ILE A 687 6.87 8.09 21.11
CA ILE A 687 8.14 8.45 20.44
C ILE A 687 9.29 7.49 20.78
N TRP A 688 9.34 7.05 22.04
CA TRP A 688 10.37 6.16 22.57
C TRP A 688 10.36 4.74 22.02
N GLU A 689 9.20 4.22 21.61
CA GLU A 689 9.11 2.88 20.99
C GLU A 689 9.78 2.86 19.62
N ALA A 690 9.72 3.99 18.93
CA ALA A 690 10.26 4.17 17.60
C ALA A 690 11.80 4.18 17.58
N PHE A 691 12.45 4.71 18.63
CA PHE A 691 13.90 4.66 18.83
C PHE A 691 14.44 3.26 19.14
N ARG A 692 13.57 2.31 19.51
CA ARG A 692 13.95 0.91 19.78
C ARG A 692 13.76 0.01 18.56
N HIS A 693 13.18 0.53 17.49
CA HIS A 693 12.88 -0.28 16.31
C HIS A 693 14.11 -0.38 15.39
N ARG A 694 14.47 -1.61 15.01
CA ARG A 694 15.69 -1.92 14.26
C ARG A 694 15.81 -1.16 12.94
N ASP A 695 14.78 -1.18 12.10
CA ASP A 695 14.87 -0.52 10.79
C ASP A 695 14.87 1.01 10.91
N VAL A 696 14.35 1.60 12.00
CA VAL A 696 14.46 3.03 12.28
C VAL A 696 15.91 3.39 12.52
N LEU A 697 16.59 2.62 13.37
CA LEU A 697 18.02 2.80 13.65
C LEU A 697 18.89 2.60 12.40
N LEU A 698 18.57 1.61 11.56
CA LEU A 698 19.25 1.39 10.29
C LEU A 698 19.06 2.57 9.33
N LEU A 699 17.84 3.10 9.22
CA LEU A 699 17.55 4.26 8.38
C LEU A 699 18.24 5.52 8.90
N ILE A 700 18.27 5.73 10.22
CA ILE A 700 19.02 6.82 10.86
C ILE A 700 20.51 6.70 10.53
N GLY A 701 21.09 5.50 10.66
CA GLY A 701 22.48 5.25 10.32
C GLY A 701 22.80 5.55 8.85
N CYS A 702 21.95 5.09 7.93
CA CYS A 702 22.09 5.37 6.49
C CYS A 702 22.01 6.88 6.20
N TYR A 703 21.03 7.57 6.79
CA TYR A 703 20.83 9.01 6.61
C TYR A 703 21.99 9.83 7.21
N PHE A 704 22.49 9.44 8.38
CA PHE A 704 23.66 10.05 9.01
C PHE A 704 24.90 9.93 8.11
N CYS A 705 25.16 8.74 7.57
CA CYS A 705 26.28 8.52 6.65
C CYS A 705 26.14 9.36 5.37
N ALA A 706 24.94 9.40 4.79
CA ALA A 706 24.66 10.21 3.61
C ALA A 706 24.85 11.71 3.87
N MET A 707 24.33 12.23 4.99
CA MET A 707 24.46 13.65 5.35
C MET A 707 25.90 14.06 5.61
N THR A 708 26.70 13.18 6.24
CA THR A 708 28.13 13.41 6.48
C THR A 708 28.88 13.65 5.17
N GLY A 709 28.66 12.81 4.16
CA GLY A 709 29.26 13.00 2.83
C GLY A 709 28.80 14.30 2.16
N SER A 710 27.51 14.63 2.27
CA SER A 710 26.91 15.81 1.63
C SER A 710 27.48 17.14 2.10
N TYR A 711 27.59 17.32 3.42
CA TYR A 711 28.11 18.55 4.01
C TYR A 711 29.62 18.62 3.91
N GLY A 712 30.31 17.47 3.89
CA GLY A 712 31.72 17.38 3.56
C GLY A 712 32.00 18.00 2.19
N ILE A 713 31.26 17.59 1.15
CA ILE A 713 31.39 18.21 -0.17
C ILE A 713 30.93 19.67 -0.13
N ALA A 714 29.76 19.97 0.45
CA ALA A 714 29.21 21.32 0.41
C ALA A 714 30.10 22.42 1.01
N PHE A 715 30.79 22.14 2.12
CA PHE A 715 31.67 23.13 2.75
C PHE A 715 33.07 23.16 2.17
N TRP A 716 33.60 22.02 1.71
CA TRP A 716 35.00 21.89 1.32
C TRP A 716 35.23 21.83 -0.19
N LEU A 717 34.20 21.69 -1.02
CA LEU A 717 34.37 21.62 -2.47
C LEU A 717 35.13 22.83 -3.05
N PRO A 718 34.84 24.10 -2.68
CA PRO A 718 35.60 25.24 -3.19
C PRO A 718 37.09 25.19 -2.78
N THR A 719 37.40 24.83 -1.53
CA THR A 719 38.78 24.77 -1.05
C THR A 719 39.54 23.59 -1.65
N ILE A 720 38.89 22.43 -1.86
CA ILE A 720 39.44 21.28 -2.59
C ILE A 720 39.78 21.68 -4.03
N LEU A 721 38.84 22.31 -4.74
CA LEU A 721 39.06 22.76 -6.12
C LEU A 721 40.13 23.85 -6.21
N LYS A 722 40.24 24.76 -5.22
CA LYS A 722 41.32 25.75 -5.15
C LYS A 722 42.69 25.08 -5.04
N ARG A 723 42.82 24.06 -4.19
CA ARG A 723 44.07 23.30 -4.02
C ARG A 723 44.45 22.49 -5.26
N LEU A 724 43.46 21.88 -5.92
CA LEU A 724 43.68 21.05 -7.10
C LEU A 724 43.97 21.88 -8.36
N SER A 725 43.30 23.03 -8.53
CA SER A 725 43.38 23.82 -9.77
C SER A 725 44.37 24.98 -9.72
N GLY A 726 44.64 25.54 -8.54
CA GLY A 726 45.44 26.77 -8.39
C GLY A 726 44.83 28.02 -9.03
N GLN A 727 43.58 27.95 -9.52
CA GLN A 727 42.93 29.03 -10.27
C GLN A 727 42.41 30.16 -9.36
N SER A 728 41.96 31.27 -9.95
CA SER A 728 41.32 32.37 -9.22
C SER A 728 40.03 31.94 -8.51
N ASP A 729 39.64 32.66 -7.45
CA ASP A 729 38.47 32.32 -6.62
C ASP A 729 37.17 32.27 -7.45
N LEU A 730 37.02 33.17 -8.43
CA LEU A 730 35.89 33.16 -9.37
C LEU A 730 35.86 31.89 -10.23
N LYS A 731 37.00 31.47 -10.80
CA LYS A 731 37.03 30.24 -11.61
C LYS A 731 36.76 29.00 -10.75
N VAL A 732 37.29 28.94 -9.54
CA VAL A 732 37.08 27.84 -8.60
C VAL A 732 35.61 27.71 -8.21
N THR A 733 34.95 28.83 -7.91
CA THR A 733 33.52 28.84 -7.56
C THR A 733 32.60 28.56 -8.75
N LEU A 734 32.98 28.96 -9.96
CA LEU A 734 32.29 28.53 -11.19
C LEU A 734 32.41 27.01 -11.41
N LEU A 735 33.59 26.43 -11.20
CA LEU A 735 33.78 24.98 -11.27
C LEU A 735 33.01 24.25 -10.17
N ALA A 736 32.94 24.82 -8.97
CA ALA A 736 32.15 24.27 -7.86
C ALA A 736 30.64 24.28 -8.15
N ALA A 737 30.14 25.12 -9.06
CA ALA A 737 28.73 25.12 -9.47
C ALA A 737 28.34 23.90 -10.32
N LEU A 738 29.27 23.32 -11.07
CA LEU A 738 28.99 22.24 -12.04
C LEU A 738 28.37 20.98 -11.38
N PRO A 739 28.91 20.45 -10.26
CA PRO A 739 28.27 19.35 -9.54
C PRO A 739 26.84 19.64 -9.09
N TYR A 740 26.54 20.89 -8.73
CA TYR A 740 25.20 21.28 -8.29
C TYR A 740 24.21 21.47 -9.44
N ILE A 741 24.69 21.80 -10.65
CA ILE A 741 23.85 21.79 -11.86
C ILE A 741 23.44 20.35 -12.17
N ALA A 742 24.40 19.42 -12.15
CA ALA A 742 24.11 18.00 -12.33
C ALA A 742 23.19 17.46 -11.22
N ALA A 743 23.39 17.90 -9.97
CA ALA A 743 22.49 17.61 -8.85
C ALA A 743 21.04 18.03 -9.12
N PHE A 744 20.83 19.27 -9.59
CA PHE A 744 19.49 19.77 -9.91
C PHE A 744 18.82 18.93 -11.01
N VAL A 745 19.52 18.69 -12.12
CA VAL A 745 18.98 17.90 -13.24
C VAL A 745 18.70 16.46 -12.84
N ALA A 746 19.65 15.80 -12.17
CA ALA A 746 19.50 14.41 -11.72
C ALA A 746 18.35 14.25 -10.72
N GLN A 747 18.14 15.21 -9.81
CA GLN A 747 17.02 15.21 -8.88
C GLN A 747 15.67 15.20 -9.60
N GLN A 748 15.52 16.01 -10.66
CA GLN A 748 14.28 16.07 -11.44
C GLN A 748 14.06 14.80 -12.28
N LEU A 749 15.10 14.34 -12.99
CA LEU A 749 15.02 13.16 -13.85
C LEU A 749 14.76 11.88 -13.06
N ASN A 750 15.51 11.65 -11.97
CA ASN A 750 15.31 10.46 -11.15
C ASN A 750 13.94 10.50 -10.44
N GLY A 751 13.46 11.70 -10.09
CA GLY A 751 12.12 11.86 -9.52
C GLY A 751 11.01 11.50 -10.50
N TRP A 752 11.06 12.03 -11.72
CA TRP A 752 10.09 11.65 -12.76
C TRP A 752 10.17 10.18 -13.13
N HIS A 753 11.39 9.62 -13.19
CA HIS A 753 11.56 8.20 -13.51
C HIS A 753 10.98 7.30 -12.40
N SER A 754 11.20 7.65 -11.13
CA SER A 754 10.61 6.92 -9.99
C SER A 754 9.07 7.01 -9.98
N ASP A 755 8.51 8.17 -10.33
CA ASP A 755 7.05 8.33 -10.46
C ASP A 755 6.48 7.48 -11.61
N LEU A 756 7.23 7.30 -12.71
CA LEU A 756 6.83 6.48 -13.86
C LEU A 756 6.95 4.97 -13.58
N THR A 757 8.03 4.52 -12.94
CA THR A 757 8.28 3.10 -12.67
C THR A 757 7.55 2.60 -11.42
N ARG A 758 7.12 3.52 -10.55
CA ARG A 758 6.58 3.23 -9.20
C ARG A 758 7.55 2.45 -8.30
N GLU A 759 8.79 2.31 -8.72
CA GLU A 759 9.88 1.71 -7.94
C GLU A 759 10.65 2.80 -7.21
N ARG A 760 11.03 2.54 -5.96
CA ARG A 760 11.62 3.58 -5.09
C ARG A 760 12.93 3.15 -4.44
N ARG A 761 13.05 1.86 -4.10
CA ARG A 761 14.22 1.28 -3.41
C ARG A 761 15.51 1.50 -4.21
N TRP A 762 15.50 1.17 -5.50
CA TRP A 762 16.66 1.34 -6.38
C TRP A 762 16.95 2.80 -6.72
N HIS A 763 15.92 3.63 -6.80
CA HIS A 763 16.05 5.08 -7.04
C HIS A 763 16.66 5.84 -5.85
N ALA A 764 16.70 5.25 -4.65
CA ALA A 764 17.46 5.78 -3.52
C ALA A 764 18.82 5.10 -3.32
N ALA A 765 18.89 3.77 -3.45
CA ALA A 765 20.14 3.03 -3.19
C ALA A 765 21.19 3.24 -4.28
N ALA A 766 20.83 3.13 -5.56
CA ALA A 766 21.81 3.20 -6.64
C ALA A 766 22.55 4.55 -6.70
N PRO A 767 21.88 5.72 -6.58
CA PRO A 767 22.59 7.00 -6.57
C PRO A 767 23.53 7.17 -5.36
N LEU A 768 23.19 6.60 -4.19
CA LEU A 768 24.09 6.61 -3.03
C LEU A 768 25.36 5.77 -3.27
N PHE A 769 25.23 4.59 -3.86
CA PHE A 769 26.38 3.75 -4.23
C PHE A 769 27.26 4.43 -5.29
N ILE A 770 26.65 5.02 -6.32
CA ILE A 770 27.36 5.77 -7.35
C ILE A 770 28.12 6.95 -6.74
N CYS A 771 27.49 7.69 -5.81
CA CYS A 771 28.14 8.79 -5.11
C CYS A 771 29.35 8.32 -4.30
N GLY A 772 29.19 7.28 -3.47
CA GLY A 772 30.29 6.73 -2.67
C GLY A 772 31.45 6.24 -3.52
N PHE A 773 31.16 5.55 -4.63
CA PHE A 773 32.16 5.08 -5.57
C PHE A 773 32.88 6.23 -6.30
N ALA A 774 32.14 7.24 -6.75
CA ALA A 774 32.72 8.42 -7.41
C ALA A 774 33.64 9.21 -6.48
N LEU A 775 33.27 9.36 -5.20
CA LEU A 775 34.12 10.01 -4.19
C LEU A 775 35.39 9.21 -3.88
N ALA A 776 35.29 7.87 -3.79
CA ALA A 776 36.46 7.02 -3.61
C ALA A 776 37.43 7.10 -4.80
N LEU A 777 36.90 7.10 -6.03
CA LEU A 777 37.71 7.28 -7.23
C LEU A 777 38.32 8.68 -7.32
N ALA A 778 37.65 9.72 -6.83
CA ALA A 778 38.17 11.08 -6.85
C ALA A 778 39.49 11.20 -6.06
N VAL A 779 39.68 10.37 -5.03
CA VAL A 779 40.95 10.30 -4.29
C VAL A 779 42.06 9.68 -5.13
N ALA A 780 41.76 8.60 -5.88
CA ALA A 780 42.73 7.91 -6.72
C ALA A 780 43.18 8.76 -7.92
N TYR A 781 42.26 9.52 -8.52
CA TYR A 781 42.52 10.34 -9.71
C TYR A 781 42.84 11.82 -9.41
N ARG A 782 43.25 12.15 -8.18
CA ARG A 782 43.56 13.51 -7.73
C ARG A 782 44.59 14.28 -8.57
N ALA A 783 45.43 13.57 -9.32
CA ALA A 783 46.47 14.16 -10.18
C ALA A 783 45.90 14.78 -11.47
N SER A 784 44.71 14.35 -11.91
CA SER A 784 44.06 14.86 -13.12
C SER A 784 42.88 15.75 -12.74
N LEU A 785 43.00 17.05 -13.01
CA LEU A 785 41.97 18.04 -12.71
C LEU A 785 40.64 17.75 -13.44
N PRO A 786 40.61 17.45 -14.77
CA PRO A 786 39.36 17.13 -15.46
C PRO A 786 38.69 15.85 -14.93
N ALA A 787 39.47 14.82 -14.60
CA ALA A 787 38.93 13.58 -14.05
C ALA A 787 38.32 13.81 -12.67
N SER A 788 38.99 14.58 -11.81
CA SER A 788 38.49 14.95 -10.48
C SER A 788 37.17 15.75 -10.57
N ILE A 789 37.08 16.72 -11.48
CA ILE A 789 35.86 17.50 -11.70
C ILE A 789 34.73 16.61 -12.23
N GLY A 790 35.00 15.73 -13.20
CA GLY A 790 34.02 14.77 -13.71
C GLY A 790 33.46 13.86 -12.61
N LEU A 791 34.33 13.37 -11.72
CA LEU A 791 33.93 12.55 -10.58
C LEU A 791 33.12 13.34 -9.55
N PHE A 792 33.45 14.61 -9.28
CA PHE A 792 32.61 15.47 -8.45
C PHE A 792 31.25 15.76 -9.08
N ILE A 793 31.17 15.90 -10.41
CA ILE A 793 29.89 16.06 -11.12
C ILE A 793 29.03 14.82 -10.95
N ILE A 794 29.60 13.62 -11.11
CA ILE A 794 28.90 12.35 -10.88
C ILE A 794 28.49 12.24 -9.41
N ALA A 795 29.37 12.56 -8.47
CA ALA A 795 29.07 12.51 -7.04
C ALA A 795 27.95 13.48 -6.64
N GLY A 796 28.00 14.73 -7.12
CA GLY A 796 26.94 15.73 -6.89
C GLY A 796 25.61 15.32 -7.53
N GLY A 797 25.64 14.89 -8.79
CA GLY A 797 24.48 14.37 -9.52
C GLY A 797 23.85 13.16 -8.82
N ALA A 798 24.64 12.18 -8.40
CA ALA A 798 24.16 10.98 -7.75
C ALA A 798 23.70 11.25 -6.30
N PHE A 799 24.39 12.13 -5.56
CA PHE A 799 24.00 12.46 -4.20
C PHE A 799 22.63 13.16 -4.13
N TYR A 800 22.40 14.19 -4.93
CA TYR A 800 21.12 14.91 -4.93
C TYR A 800 20.08 14.25 -5.84
N GLY A 801 20.54 13.41 -6.77
CA GLY A 801 19.72 12.52 -7.58
C GLY A 801 19.06 11.42 -6.77
N GLN A 802 19.61 11.01 -5.62
CA GLN A 802 18.89 10.11 -4.70
C GLN A 802 17.51 10.73 -4.42
N PHE A 803 16.45 9.96 -4.66
CA PHE A 803 15.08 10.42 -4.43
C PHE A 803 14.92 10.71 -2.93
N ARG A 804 15.23 11.95 -2.46
CA ARG A 804 15.10 12.36 -1.04
C ARG A 804 13.65 12.24 -0.55
N TRP A 805 12.72 12.11 -1.50
CA TRP A 805 11.32 11.75 -1.33
C TRP A 805 11.12 10.32 -0.81
N LEU A 806 12.12 9.43 -0.80
CA LEU A 806 12.01 8.13 -0.11
C LEU A 806 11.67 8.27 1.39
N LEU A 807 11.89 9.46 1.98
CA LEU A 807 11.54 9.74 3.36
C LEU A 807 10.24 10.56 3.54
N TRP A 808 9.66 11.09 2.45
CA TRP A 808 8.50 12.01 2.48
C TRP A 808 7.34 11.59 1.57
N ALA A 809 7.62 10.77 0.54
CA ALA A 809 6.66 10.20 -0.38
C ALA A 809 6.38 8.73 -0.05
N ASP A 810 7.32 7.99 0.56
CA ASP A 810 7.15 6.57 0.94
C ASP A 810 6.38 6.40 2.26
N ASP A 811 5.63 7.44 2.64
CA ASP A 811 4.83 7.56 3.86
C ASP A 811 3.84 6.39 4.08
N CYS A 812 3.62 5.49 3.11
CA CYS A 812 2.73 4.33 3.27
C CYS A 812 3.27 2.98 2.76
N TRP A 813 4.26 2.92 1.85
CA TRP A 813 4.42 1.74 0.99
C TRP A 813 5.42 0.68 1.49
N LEU A 814 6.48 1.07 2.20
CA LEU A 814 7.54 0.14 2.61
C LEU A 814 7.60 -0.16 4.10
N PHE A 815 7.01 0.70 4.94
CA PHE A 815 7.16 0.60 6.40
C PHE A 815 5.86 1.00 7.09
N GLY A 816 5.36 0.16 8.00
CA GLY A 816 4.07 0.33 8.68
C GLY A 816 3.95 1.64 9.49
N ASP A 817 2.74 1.93 9.98
CA ASP A 817 2.28 3.20 10.55
C ASP A 817 3.21 3.89 11.59
N ALA A 818 4.09 3.13 12.26
CA ALA A 818 5.07 3.63 13.22
C ALA A 818 6.34 4.26 12.60
N TYR A 819 6.63 3.96 11.33
CA TYR A 819 7.89 4.33 10.67
C TYR A 819 7.87 5.69 9.97
N ALA A 820 6.77 5.98 9.28
CA ALA A 820 6.50 7.30 8.69
C ALA A 820 6.49 8.41 9.77
N PHE A 821 6.09 8.05 10.99
CA PHE A 821 6.05 8.90 12.18
C PHE A 821 7.44 9.33 12.68
N VAL A 822 8.43 8.46 12.63
CA VAL A 822 9.81 8.80 12.98
C VAL A 822 10.46 9.64 11.89
N GLN A 823 10.27 9.26 10.62
CA GLN A 823 10.80 10.00 9.47
C GLN A 823 10.46 11.51 9.51
N ARG A 824 9.21 11.89 9.81
CA ARG A 824 8.82 13.32 9.79
C ARG A 824 9.40 14.14 10.95
N GLY A 825 9.58 13.55 12.13
CA GLY A 825 10.26 14.22 13.25
C GLY A 825 11.77 14.28 13.07
N PHE A 826 12.36 13.18 12.57
CA PHE A 826 13.81 12.99 12.44
C PHE A 826 14.42 13.62 11.20
N VAL A 827 13.68 13.73 10.09
CA VAL A 827 14.17 14.40 8.87
C VAL A 827 14.07 15.92 8.97
N VAL A 828 13.15 16.41 9.82
CA VAL A 828 13.10 17.82 10.22
C VAL A 828 14.26 18.17 11.16
N SER A 829 14.69 17.27 12.05
CA SER A 829 15.93 17.39 12.84
C SER A 829 17.09 16.63 12.17
N ARG A 830 17.67 17.19 11.09
CA ARG A 830 18.84 16.59 10.41
C ARG A 830 19.87 16.07 11.45
N GLY A 831 20.08 14.75 11.48
CA GLY A 831 21.34 14.08 11.87
C GLY A 831 22.07 14.47 13.16
N GLU A 832 21.46 15.17 14.11
CA GLU A 832 22.14 15.63 15.32
C GLU A 832 21.32 15.34 16.59
N PHE A 833 22.02 14.91 17.63
CA PHE A 833 21.57 14.12 18.78
C PHE A 833 20.25 14.55 19.49
N ILE A 834 19.29 13.61 19.56
CA ILE A 834 18.29 13.29 20.63
C ILE A 834 17.35 14.41 21.16
N SER A 835 16.02 14.15 21.08
CA SER A 835 14.89 14.57 21.99
C SER A 835 13.75 15.31 21.25
N LEU A 836 12.43 15.28 21.54
CA LEU A 836 11.44 14.33 22.11
C LEU A 836 10.01 14.92 22.21
N ARG A 837 9.73 16.12 21.67
CA ARG A 837 8.40 16.77 21.85
C ARG A 837 7.68 17.24 20.57
N TYR A 838 8.36 17.20 19.42
CA TYR A 838 7.80 17.65 18.14
C TYR A 838 6.80 16.67 17.51
N VAL A 839 6.70 15.49 18.09
CA VAL A 839 6.06 14.32 17.49
C VAL A 839 4.57 14.23 17.85
N HIS A 840 4.10 14.99 18.84
CA HIS A 840 2.72 14.95 19.31
C HIS A 840 1.73 15.60 18.32
N ALA A 841 2.13 16.67 17.62
CA ALA A 841 1.32 17.32 16.59
C ALA A 841 1.32 16.54 15.25
N ILE A 842 2.46 15.93 14.90
CA ILE A 842 2.65 15.17 13.65
C ILE A 842 2.00 13.76 13.72
N SER A 843 1.80 13.21 14.93
CA SER A 843 1.04 11.96 15.17
C SER A 843 -0.34 11.93 14.52
N ARG A 844 -0.95 13.11 14.33
CA ARG A 844 -2.31 13.25 13.79
C ARG A 844 -2.39 13.10 12.28
N GLN A 845 -1.27 13.08 11.55
CA GLN A 845 -1.26 13.18 10.08
C GLN A 845 -0.73 11.92 9.35
N ALA A 846 -0.16 10.94 10.05
CA ALA A 846 0.37 9.70 9.46
C ALA A 846 -0.73 8.68 9.09
N ASN A 847 -1.87 8.68 9.81
CA ASN A 847 -2.92 7.67 9.66
C ASN A 847 -3.84 7.83 8.41
N TYR A 848 -3.59 8.80 7.53
CA TYR A 848 -4.35 8.99 6.28
C TYR A 848 -3.87 8.07 5.14
N CYS A 849 -2.63 7.60 5.22
CA CYS A 849 -1.96 6.72 4.26
C CYS A 849 -2.68 5.40 3.98
N ARG A 850 -3.48 4.92 4.94
CA ARG A 850 -4.22 3.66 4.79
C ARG A 850 -5.40 3.72 3.81
N ARG A 851 -5.75 4.91 3.29
CA ARG A 851 -6.89 5.09 2.36
C ARG A 851 -6.49 5.20 0.89
N ASP A 852 -5.27 5.63 0.58
CA ASP A 852 -4.81 5.73 -0.82
C ASP A 852 -4.15 4.45 -1.35
N MET A 853 -3.80 3.50 -0.47
CA MET A 853 -3.50 2.11 -0.90
C MET A 853 -4.71 1.38 -1.51
N SER A 854 -5.95 1.89 -1.34
CA SER A 854 -7.13 1.36 -2.03
C SER A 854 -7.73 2.30 -3.08
N SER A 855 -7.10 3.46 -3.33
CA SER A 855 -7.55 4.44 -4.33
C SER A 855 -6.58 4.61 -5.51
N ASP A 856 -5.27 4.40 -5.31
CA ASP A 856 -4.26 4.42 -6.40
C ASP A 856 -3.93 3.01 -6.94
N GLN A 857 -4.58 1.98 -6.41
CA GLN A 857 -4.70 0.64 -6.98
C GLN A 857 -6.11 0.39 -7.59
N LYS A 858 -6.79 1.47 -7.98
CA LYS A 858 -7.90 1.44 -8.94
C LYS A 858 -7.44 1.91 -10.30
#